data_AF-D2QR34-F1
#
_entry.id   AF-D2QR34-F1
#
_cell.length_a   1.000
_cell.length_b   1.000
_cell.length_c   1.000
_cell.angle_alpha   90.00
_cell.angle_beta   90.00
_cell.angle_gamma   90.00
#
_symmetry.space_group_name_H-M   'P 1'
#
loop_
_entity.id
_entity.type
_entity.pdbx_description
1 polymer ?
#
loop_
_entity_poly.entity_id
_entity_poly.type
_entity_poly.pdbx_seq_one_letter_code
_entity_poly.pdbx_strand_id
1 'polypeptide(L)'
;MKNRCLLLCFWLGMQLSAVAQTGLPPVFSIRPDSVQTPDTTHIQVLEDARGELTFEQVRQSSAFRVEPFFDPTRRAHVYWLRMRLRNTGSDTLNLYLGDFSSNYLDIYWLNSRNQWQHQRTGELVPLSQVPSRNGNKERNRLFFSLAPGQTTTLYQRSENAFWRPPLTYLSTQLQSEESRIRAVFNYIRVEKEWKNYFFDGIMIGILLLAVCYNLLIFFSIKDRVYLHFAICLFFFTLDRNAFWIQQAFFEEYPYVFNVLSHFFFLIFFIFFTQSIRKFIQPVPAFPRLNKAIGGFLLVTSLFIVVLFFSFNKVWFPLNEADVLINILIRVVYGLCIILILKMMKTGSVDARLALLANVPLFIFWLFTLSTLVAGQYFNADMLKSLGRTFGYLESICFAWLIIVFSGALINRYNLTKQRLAQQIIEKEQLERERELERSRLIEEQKIVLEQQVEERTAQLKASLEDLRMTQDQLVQKEKMASLGELTAGIAHEIQNPLNFVNNFSEVSIELLDELKEGPLQQLPDSEKEYAGEILGDLTQNLEKITHHGNRASSIVKGMLAHSRTADGERRPTDLNALADEFMRLSYHGLRAKDKTFNCELATQFIPNLPLVTVVTQDIGRVLLNLFNNAFYAVSEKKKQLDAVGETGYKPTVSISTKQVGKTVEIRVTDNGTGIPEAVKTKIFQPFFTTKPAGSGTGLGLSLSYDIVTKGHGGLLTVESDSTTGTAFTLALPVDRDSE
;
A
#
# COMPACT_ATOMS: atom_id res chain seq x y z
N MET A 1 -56.43 69.81 50.68
CA MET A 1 -55.88 69.46 52.02
C MET A 1 -56.36 68.12 52.57
N LYS A 2 -57.56 67.59 52.23
CA LYS A 2 -58.04 66.28 52.73
C LYS A 2 -57.23 65.04 52.25
N ASN A 3 -56.63 65.05 51.07
CA ASN A 3 -55.80 63.91 50.59
C ASN A 3 -54.39 63.84 51.21
N ARG A 4 -53.86 64.95 51.74
CA ARG A 4 -52.54 64.95 52.42
C ARG A 4 -52.64 64.41 53.85
N CYS A 5 -53.77 64.58 54.55
CA CYS A 5 -54.00 63.93 55.84
C CYS A 5 -54.23 62.42 55.72
N LEU A 6 -54.87 61.93 54.65
CA LEU A 6 -55.03 60.49 54.43
C LEU A 6 -53.69 59.82 54.11
N LEU A 7 -52.82 60.45 53.33
CA LEU A 7 -51.46 59.98 53.07
C LEU A 7 -50.57 60.08 54.32
N LEU A 8 -50.71 61.13 55.15
CA LEU A 8 -50.00 61.19 56.44
C LEU A 8 -50.53 60.16 57.44
N CYS A 9 -51.83 59.87 57.49
CA CYS A 9 -52.40 58.83 58.34
C CYS A 9 -52.06 57.41 57.84
N PHE A 10 -51.89 57.21 56.52
CA PHE A 10 -51.36 55.96 55.96
C PHE A 10 -49.86 55.81 56.24
N TRP A 11 -49.10 56.91 56.20
CA TRP A 11 -47.67 56.93 56.49
C TRP A 11 -47.38 56.78 58.00
N LEU A 12 -48.19 57.39 58.88
CA LEU A 12 -48.18 57.16 60.33
C LEU A 12 -48.74 55.78 60.71
N GLY A 13 -49.73 55.25 59.96
CA GLY A 13 -50.24 53.89 60.12
C GLY A 13 -49.23 52.80 59.75
N MET A 14 -48.36 53.06 58.76
CA MET A 14 -47.23 52.19 58.41
C MET A 14 -46.06 52.30 59.39
N GLN A 15 -45.90 53.41 60.10
CA GLN A 15 -44.89 53.57 61.16
C GLN A 15 -45.28 52.87 62.47
N LEU A 16 -46.56 52.53 62.67
CA LEU A 16 -47.05 51.86 63.89
C LEU A 16 -46.94 50.32 63.86
N SER A 17 -46.45 49.71 62.77
CA SER A 17 -46.35 48.25 62.63
C SER A 17 -45.01 47.63 63.08
N ALA A 18 -44.06 48.43 63.55
CA ALA A 18 -42.70 47.98 63.85
C ALA A 18 -42.26 48.29 65.29
N VAL A 19 -43.18 48.23 66.25
CA VAL A 19 -42.80 48.27 67.67
C VAL A 19 -42.35 46.87 68.07
N ALA A 20 -41.06 46.72 68.39
CA ALA A 20 -40.52 45.53 69.02
C ALA A 20 -41.36 45.20 70.27
N GLN A 21 -42.00 44.03 70.30
CA GLN A 21 -42.83 43.63 71.44
C GLN A 21 -42.01 42.84 72.44
N THR A 22 -41.98 43.32 73.67
CA THR A 22 -41.28 42.68 74.80
C THR A 22 -42.00 41.43 75.33
N GLY A 23 -43.24 41.16 74.87
CA GLY A 23 -44.08 40.04 75.30
C GLY A 23 -44.14 38.87 74.31
N LEU A 24 -44.48 37.68 74.81
CA LEU A 24 -44.75 36.47 74.01
C LEU A 24 -46.05 36.63 73.19
N PRO A 25 -46.13 36.05 71.98
CA PRO A 25 -47.32 36.15 71.12
C PRO A 25 -48.55 35.51 71.79
N PRO A 26 -49.80 35.90 71.45
CA PRO A 26 -51.00 35.28 72.02
C PRO A 26 -51.00 33.74 71.84
N VAL A 27 -51.63 33.03 72.76
CA VAL A 27 -51.68 31.57 72.73
C VAL A 27 -52.70 31.11 71.70
N PHE A 28 -52.24 30.40 70.66
CA PHE A 28 -53.10 29.77 69.68
C PHE A 28 -53.64 28.44 70.22
N SER A 29 -54.97 28.34 70.32
CA SER A 29 -55.64 27.15 70.86
C SER A 29 -55.96 26.17 69.74
N ILE A 30 -55.44 24.94 69.85
CA ILE A 30 -55.62 23.88 68.87
C ILE A 30 -56.70 22.91 69.38
N ARG A 31 -57.62 22.54 68.49
CA ARG A 31 -58.63 21.49 68.70
C ARG A 31 -58.35 20.28 67.79
N PRO A 32 -58.62 19.04 68.25
CA PRO A 32 -58.37 17.81 67.47
C PRO A 32 -59.03 17.81 66.08
N ASP A 33 -60.27 18.31 65.99
CA ASP A 33 -61.10 18.18 64.78
C ASP A 33 -60.86 19.30 63.74
N SER A 34 -60.00 20.27 64.04
CA SER A 34 -59.79 21.47 63.23
C SER A 34 -58.37 22.04 63.37
N VAL A 35 -57.36 21.34 62.84
CA VAL A 35 -56.00 21.90 62.80
C VAL A 35 -55.98 23.03 61.77
N GLN A 36 -55.98 24.26 62.27
CA GLN A 36 -55.83 25.48 61.49
C GLN A 36 -54.41 26.02 61.67
N THR A 37 -53.85 26.53 60.59
CA THR A 37 -52.58 27.25 60.61
C THR A 37 -52.74 28.52 61.46
N PRO A 38 -51.81 28.83 62.38
CA PRO A 38 -51.88 30.08 63.14
C PRO A 38 -51.85 31.26 62.18
N ASP A 39 -52.66 32.29 62.41
CA ASP A 39 -52.59 33.52 61.63
C ASP A 39 -51.32 34.32 61.96
N THR A 40 -51.08 35.40 61.21
CA THR A 40 -49.91 36.27 61.43
C THR A 40 -49.89 36.91 62.82
N THR A 41 -51.02 37.04 63.51
CA THR A 41 -51.08 37.66 64.84
C THR A 41 -50.58 36.74 65.96
N HIS A 42 -50.58 35.42 65.71
CA HIS A 42 -50.08 34.39 66.65
C HIS A 42 -48.61 34.02 66.42
N ILE A 43 -47.98 34.57 65.39
CA ILE A 43 -46.59 34.30 65.01
C ILE A 43 -45.79 35.59 65.07
N GLN A 44 -44.65 35.54 65.75
CA GLN A 44 -43.67 36.62 65.70
C GLN A 44 -42.41 36.13 64.98
N VAL A 45 -41.86 37.00 64.14
CA VAL A 45 -40.68 36.78 63.31
C VAL A 45 -39.51 37.58 63.87
N LEU A 46 -38.32 37.00 63.82
CA LEU A 46 -37.04 37.64 64.09
C LEU A 46 -36.12 37.37 62.90
N GLU A 47 -35.66 38.44 62.27
CA GLU A 47 -34.68 38.37 61.20
C GLU A 47 -33.27 38.11 61.77
N ASP A 48 -32.61 37.07 61.27
CA ASP A 48 -31.21 36.77 61.58
C ASP A 48 -30.36 36.94 60.33
N ALA A 49 -30.04 38.19 60.01
CA ALA A 49 -29.35 38.55 58.78
C ALA A 49 -27.93 37.96 58.66
N ARG A 50 -27.28 37.60 59.78
CA ARG A 50 -25.94 36.99 59.80
C ARG A 50 -25.98 35.47 59.96
N GLY A 51 -27.11 34.90 60.41
CA GLY A 51 -27.25 33.47 60.68
C GLY A 51 -26.49 33.00 61.92
N GLU A 52 -26.04 33.93 62.77
CA GLU A 52 -25.14 33.67 63.91
C GLU A 52 -25.88 33.57 65.25
N LEU A 53 -27.19 33.84 65.29
CA LEU A 53 -27.93 33.82 66.55
C LEU A 53 -28.12 32.40 67.06
N THR A 54 -27.67 32.16 68.29
CA THR A 54 -27.90 30.90 69.00
C THR A 54 -29.32 30.85 69.58
N PHE A 55 -29.85 29.64 69.81
CA PHE A 55 -31.19 29.45 70.38
C PHE A 55 -31.39 30.20 71.72
N GLU A 56 -30.39 30.21 72.60
CA GLU A 56 -30.48 30.94 73.87
C GLU A 56 -30.56 32.46 73.69
N GLN A 57 -29.81 33.01 72.74
CA GLN A 57 -29.89 34.45 72.40
C GLN A 57 -31.26 34.80 71.79
N VAL A 58 -31.78 33.94 70.93
CA VAL A 58 -33.11 34.13 70.32
C VAL A 58 -34.20 34.09 71.39
N ARG A 59 -34.15 33.16 72.34
CA ARG A 59 -35.13 33.02 73.42
C ARG A 59 -35.23 34.28 74.29
N GLN A 60 -34.11 34.96 74.50
CA GLN A 60 -34.01 36.18 75.30
C GLN A 60 -34.20 37.46 74.48
N SER A 61 -34.32 37.34 73.15
CA SER A 61 -34.43 38.49 72.25
C SER A 61 -35.79 39.19 72.36
N SER A 62 -35.74 40.51 72.50
CA SER A 62 -36.90 41.40 72.39
C SER A 62 -37.14 41.91 70.96
N ALA A 63 -36.32 41.50 69.98
CA ALA A 63 -36.37 42.02 68.61
C ALA A 63 -37.44 41.36 67.71
N PHE A 64 -38.24 40.44 68.26
CA PHE A 64 -39.35 39.80 67.57
C PHE A 64 -40.47 40.77 67.21
N ARG A 65 -41.03 40.60 66.00
CA ARG A 65 -42.08 41.46 65.43
C ARG A 65 -43.17 40.63 64.78
N VAL A 66 -44.39 41.16 64.71
CA VAL A 66 -45.44 40.54 63.90
C VAL A 66 -45.26 41.02 62.46
N GLU A 67 -45.12 40.08 61.54
CA GLU A 67 -44.89 40.36 60.12
C GLU A 67 -45.86 39.55 59.24
N PRO A 68 -46.15 40.03 58.01
CA PRO A 68 -46.91 39.25 57.05
C PRO A 68 -46.15 37.99 56.63
N PHE A 69 -46.86 36.91 56.29
CA PHE A 69 -46.22 35.70 55.78
C PHE A 69 -45.44 35.95 54.50
N PHE A 70 -45.97 36.77 53.59
CA PHE A 70 -45.29 37.17 52.37
C PHE A 70 -44.74 38.60 52.49
N ASP A 71 -43.43 38.75 52.29
CA ASP A 71 -42.77 40.04 52.16
C ASP A 71 -41.65 39.95 51.09
N PRO A 72 -41.80 40.62 49.94
CA PRO A 72 -40.80 40.61 48.86
C PRO A 72 -39.54 41.43 49.19
N THR A 73 -39.57 42.25 50.24
CA THR A 73 -38.46 43.10 50.66
C THR A 73 -37.46 42.38 51.57
N ARG A 74 -37.82 41.20 52.09
CA ARG A 74 -36.94 40.33 52.88
C ARG A 74 -35.61 40.03 52.17
N ARG A 75 -34.52 40.09 52.94
CA ARG A 75 -33.16 39.86 52.43
C ARG A 75 -32.33 38.88 53.27
N ALA A 76 -32.69 38.61 54.53
CA ALA A 76 -32.00 37.57 55.30
C ALA A 76 -32.21 36.16 54.74
N HIS A 77 -31.25 35.30 55.04
CA HIS A 77 -31.24 33.88 54.71
C HIS A 77 -31.69 33.01 55.89
N VAL A 78 -31.73 33.56 57.10
CA VAL A 78 -32.26 32.91 58.32
C VAL A 78 -33.36 33.76 58.94
N TYR A 79 -34.49 33.13 59.26
CA TYR A 79 -35.55 33.72 60.06
C TYR A 79 -35.93 32.79 61.19
N TRP A 80 -36.22 33.40 62.34
CA TRP A 80 -36.74 32.72 63.51
C TRP A 80 -38.19 33.08 63.69
N LEU A 81 -39.05 32.08 63.78
CA LEU A 81 -40.46 32.24 64.09
C LEU A 81 -40.69 31.73 65.51
N ARG A 82 -41.46 32.47 66.31
CA ARG A 82 -41.91 31.99 67.62
C ARG A 82 -43.43 32.06 67.72
N MET A 83 -44.02 31.03 68.32
CA MET A 83 -45.46 30.90 68.52
C MET A 83 -45.77 30.15 69.81
N ARG A 84 -46.95 30.38 70.39
CA ARG A 84 -47.44 29.64 71.56
C ARG A 84 -48.65 28.81 71.18
N LEU A 85 -48.59 27.53 71.47
CA LEU A 85 -49.63 26.56 71.10
C LEU A 85 -50.21 25.95 72.38
N ARG A 86 -51.53 25.82 72.46
CA ARG A 86 -52.21 25.13 73.57
C ARG A 86 -53.16 24.07 73.05
N ASN A 87 -53.05 22.86 73.59
CA ASN A 87 -54.02 21.82 73.35
C ASN A 87 -55.26 22.06 74.23
N THR A 88 -56.40 22.33 73.62
CA THR A 88 -57.69 22.52 74.31
C THR A 88 -58.59 21.29 74.30
N GLY A 89 -58.15 20.20 73.67
CA GLY A 89 -58.87 18.93 73.61
C GLY A 89 -58.62 18.03 74.81
N SER A 90 -59.36 16.91 74.85
CA SER A 90 -59.23 15.84 75.84
C SER A 90 -58.08 14.87 75.57
N ASP A 91 -57.63 14.76 74.32
CA ASP A 91 -56.63 13.80 73.86
C ASP A 91 -55.28 14.46 73.52
N THR A 92 -54.21 13.67 73.51
CA THR A 92 -52.89 14.13 73.09
C THR A 92 -52.91 14.45 71.60
N LEU A 93 -52.51 15.68 71.23
CA LEU A 93 -52.42 16.10 69.83
C LEU A 93 -51.05 15.73 69.25
N ASN A 94 -51.06 14.90 68.21
CA ASN A 94 -49.89 14.60 67.39
C ASN A 94 -49.88 15.52 66.16
N LEU A 95 -48.88 16.39 66.07
CA LEU A 95 -48.81 17.45 65.07
C LEU A 95 -47.53 17.36 64.25
N TYR A 96 -47.67 17.64 62.96
CA TYR A 96 -46.57 17.95 62.06
C TYR A 96 -46.50 19.46 61.86
N LEU A 97 -45.32 20.01 62.09
CA LEU A 97 -44.95 21.36 61.69
C LEU A 97 -44.23 21.28 60.35
N GLY A 98 -44.77 21.90 59.31
CA GLY A 98 -44.19 21.93 57.97
C GLY A 98 -43.68 23.31 57.57
N ASP A 99 -42.53 23.34 56.91
CA ASP A 99 -42.02 24.51 56.18
C ASP A 99 -41.56 24.06 54.79
N PHE A 100 -42.12 24.69 53.75
CA PHE A 100 -41.82 24.38 52.35
C PHE A 100 -40.93 25.44 51.69
N SER A 101 -40.55 26.47 52.44
CA SER A 101 -39.81 27.62 51.95
C SER A 101 -38.31 27.54 52.23
N SER A 102 -37.90 26.79 53.26
CA SER A 102 -36.52 26.69 53.75
C SER A 102 -35.77 25.45 53.25
N ASN A 103 -34.44 25.52 53.19
CA ASN A 103 -33.57 24.37 52.92
C ASN A 103 -33.26 23.57 54.19
N TYR A 104 -33.22 24.26 55.33
CA TYR A 104 -33.06 23.72 56.67
C TYR A 104 -34.17 24.26 57.56
N LEU A 105 -34.81 23.35 58.30
CA LEU A 105 -35.84 23.62 59.27
C LEU A 105 -35.39 23.05 60.61
N ASP A 106 -35.14 23.92 61.58
CA ASP A 106 -34.98 23.53 62.98
C ASP A 106 -36.24 23.88 63.77
N ILE A 107 -36.67 22.97 64.65
CA ILE A 107 -37.71 23.28 65.64
C ILE A 107 -37.17 23.09 67.04
N TYR A 108 -37.56 24.01 67.92
CA TYR A 108 -37.31 23.95 69.35
C TYR A 108 -38.65 24.08 70.07
N TRP A 109 -38.99 23.11 70.92
CA TRP A 109 -40.25 23.14 71.67
C TRP A 109 -40.06 22.59 73.07
N LEU A 110 -40.96 22.95 73.98
CA LEU A 110 -41.00 22.40 75.33
C LEU A 110 -41.85 21.12 75.35
N ASN A 111 -41.28 20.03 75.85
CA ASN A 111 -42.00 18.78 76.10
C ASN A 111 -42.87 18.87 77.37
N SER A 112 -43.63 17.81 77.68
CA SER A 112 -44.50 17.74 78.87
C SER A 112 -43.76 17.80 80.21
N ARG A 113 -42.43 17.66 80.21
CA ARG A 113 -41.55 17.80 81.38
C ARG A 113 -40.87 19.17 81.45
N ASN A 114 -41.31 20.16 80.66
CA ASN A 114 -40.71 21.49 80.53
C ASN A 114 -39.22 21.48 80.12
N GLN A 115 -38.79 20.46 79.38
CA GLN A 115 -37.44 20.40 78.81
C GLN A 115 -37.48 20.78 77.33
N TRP A 116 -36.52 21.58 76.89
CA TRP A 116 -36.33 21.91 75.47
C TRP A 116 -35.95 20.66 74.68
N GLN A 117 -36.62 20.49 73.54
CA GLN A 117 -36.30 19.49 72.54
C GLN A 117 -35.90 20.22 71.26
N HIS A 118 -35.01 19.61 70.48
CA HIS A 118 -34.56 20.12 69.18
C HIS A 118 -34.63 19.01 68.14
N GLN A 119 -35.16 19.35 66.97
CA GLN A 119 -35.07 18.50 65.79
C GLN A 119 -34.74 19.36 64.58
N ARG A 120 -33.98 18.77 63.65
CA ARG A 120 -33.62 19.36 62.36
C ARG A 120 -34.12 18.48 61.23
N THR A 121 -34.71 19.08 60.22
CA THR A 121 -34.97 18.45 58.91
C THR A 121 -34.69 19.47 57.81
N GLY A 122 -34.78 19.05 56.56
CA GLY A 122 -34.61 19.96 55.44
C GLY A 122 -34.37 19.22 54.13
N GLU A 123 -34.54 19.95 53.03
CA GLU A 123 -34.16 19.50 51.69
C GLU A 123 -32.66 19.14 51.62
N LEU A 124 -31.81 19.88 52.34
CA LEU A 124 -30.35 19.73 52.33
C LEU A 124 -29.79 18.96 53.54
N VAL A 125 -30.64 18.33 54.36
CA VAL A 125 -30.21 17.46 55.46
C VAL A 125 -29.95 16.04 54.95
N PRO A 126 -28.80 15.40 55.25
CA PRO A 126 -28.57 14.00 54.88
C PRO A 126 -29.71 13.08 55.36
N LEU A 127 -30.16 12.14 54.53
CA LEU A 127 -31.30 11.28 54.87
C LEU A 127 -31.09 10.51 56.18
N SER A 128 -29.86 10.10 56.48
CA SER A 128 -29.47 9.51 57.78
C SER A 128 -29.81 10.38 59.00
N GLN A 129 -29.77 11.70 58.85
CA GLN A 129 -30.02 12.68 59.93
C GLN A 129 -31.47 13.15 60.00
N VAL A 130 -32.29 12.86 58.97
CA VAL A 130 -33.71 13.21 58.97
C VAL A 130 -34.46 12.35 60.00
N PRO A 131 -35.20 12.97 60.94
CA PRO A 131 -35.96 12.24 61.96
C PRO A 131 -36.92 11.24 61.34
N SER A 132 -36.90 10.00 61.85
CA SER A 132 -37.83 8.95 61.42
C SER A 132 -38.99 8.80 62.39
N ARG A 133 -40.20 8.68 61.85
CA ARG A 133 -41.43 8.39 62.58
C ARG A 133 -42.18 7.26 61.89
N ASN A 134 -42.36 6.14 62.58
CA ASN A 134 -43.03 4.93 62.04
C ASN A 134 -42.45 4.45 60.70
N GLY A 135 -41.12 4.52 60.55
CA GLY A 135 -40.42 4.14 59.31
C GLY A 135 -40.40 5.22 58.22
N ASN A 136 -41.18 6.29 58.36
CA ASN A 136 -41.22 7.40 57.40
C ASN A 136 -40.23 8.50 57.80
N LYS A 137 -39.55 9.08 56.82
CA LYS A 137 -38.66 10.25 56.97
C LYS A 137 -39.20 11.38 56.11
N GLU A 138 -39.41 12.56 56.68
CA GLU A 138 -39.94 13.72 55.96
C GLU A 138 -38.95 14.88 55.99
N ARG A 139 -38.52 15.35 54.80
CA ARG A 139 -37.54 16.44 54.65
C ARG A 139 -38.06 17.83 55.00
N ASN A 140 -39.36 18.05 54.98
CA ASN A 140 -39.96 19.40 55.15
C ASN A 140 -40.96 19.48 56.31
N ARG A 141 -41.04 18.43 57.13
CA ARG A 141 -41.96 18.39 58.28
C ARG A 141 -41.27 17.78 59.50
N LEU A 142 -41.58 18.30 60.68
CA LEU A 142 -41.11 17.78 61.96
C LEU A 142 -42.28 17.45 62.86
N PHE A 143 -42.13 16.37 63.63
CA PHE A 143 -43.18 15.82 64.46
C PHE A 143 -43.00 16.24 65.92
N PHE A 144 -44.08 16.69 66.56
CA PHE A 144 -44.12 16.90 68.00
C PHE A 144 -45.52 16.62 68.55
N SER A 145 -45.61 16.36 69.86
CA SER A 145 -46.86 16.05 70.55
C SER A 145 -47.18 17.05 71.66
N LEU A 146 -48.47 17.29 71.91
CA LEU A 146 -48.99 18.16 72.95
C LEU A 146 -50.01 17.43 73.81
N ALA A 147 -49.72 17.27 75.10
CA ALA A 147 -50.65 16.66 76.06
C ALA A 147 -51.90 17.53 76.28
N PRO A 148 -53.03 16.96 76.72
CA PRO A 148 -54.26 17.71 77.01
C PRO A 148 -54.01 18.89 77.96
N GLY A 149 -54.52 20.08 77.61
CA GLY A 149 -54.34 21.30 78.41
C GLY A 149 -52.94 21.92 78.38
N GLN A 150 -51.93 21.22 77.85
CA GLN A 150 -50.54 21.69 77.80
C GLN A 150 -50.43 22.92 76.88
N THR A 151 -49.69 23.92 77.36
CA THR A 151 -49.24 25.06 76.55
C THR A 151 -47.75 24.94 76.32
N THR A 152 -47.30 25.00 75.07
CA THR A 152 -45.87 25.02 74.71
C THR A 152 -45.52 26.30 73.96
N THR A 153 -44.25 26.68 74.04
CA THR A 153 -43.68 27.72 73.16
C THR A 153 -42.81 27.02 72.14
N LEU A 154 -43.08 27.28 70.86
CA LEU A 154 -42.36 26.72 69.73
C LEU A 154 -41.54 27.82 69.07
N TYR A 155 -40.27 27.51 68.81
CA TYR A 155 -39.39 28.30 67.97
C TYR A 155 -39.04 27.50 66.73
N GLN A 156 -39.21 28.10 65.57
CA GLN A 156 -38.82 27.54 64.28
C GLN A 156 -37.68 28.40 63.73
N ARG A 157 -36.60 27.76 63.29
CA ARG A 157 -35.54 28.40 62.51
C ARG A 157 -35.69 27.92 61.07
N SER A 158 -36.01 28.85 60.18
CA SER A 158 -36.05 28.62 58.74
C SER A 158 -34.78 29.19 58.14
N GLU A 159 -34.00 28.34 57.48
CA GLU A 159 -32.73 28.73 56.85
C GLU A 159 -32.72 28.29 55.38
N ASN A 160 -32.46 29.25 54.50
CA ASN A 160 -32.03 28.96 53.14
C ASN A 160 -30.51 28.98 53.11
N ALA A 161 -29.92 27.87 52.63
CA ALA A 161 -28.48 27.82 52.43
C ALA A 161 -28.05 28.93 51.46
N PHE A 162 -26.78 29.32 51.54
CA PHE A 162 -26.19 30.25 50.59
C PHE A 162 -26.57 29.83 49.15
N TRP A 163 -26.86 30.81 48.27
CA TRP A 163 -27.24 30.62 46.86
C TRP A 163 -28.73 30.39 46.57
N ARG A 164 -29.60 30.26 47.58
CA ARG A 164 -31.07 30.34 47.38
C ARG A 164 -31.57 31.79 47.53
N PRO A 165 -32.71 32.16 46.90
CA PRO A 165 -33.37 33.42 47.18
C PRO A 165 -33.70 33.57 48.68
N PRO A 166 -33.72 34.81 49.19
CA PRO A 166 -34.13 35.07 50.57
C PRO A 166 -35.54 34.54 50.82
N LEU A 167 -35.82 34.18 52.07
CA LEU A 167 -37.11 33.66 52.51
C LEU A 167 -38.17 34.77 52.47
N THR A 168 -38.76 34.99 51.29
CA THR A 168 -39.82 36.00 51.08
C THR A 168 -41.16 35.51 51.60
N TYR A 169 -41.38 34.19 51.64
CA TYR A 169 -42.57 33.58 52.21
C TYR A 169 -42.20 32.75 53.44
N LEU A 170 -42.69 33.15 54.60
CA LEU A 170 -42.55 32.45 55.87
C LEU A 170 -43.92 31.92 56.25
N SER A 171 -44.19 30.63 55.99
CA SER A 171 -45.47 30.02 56.34
C SER A 171 -45.23 28.68 57.00
N THR A 172 -45.59 28.63 58.27
CA THR A 172 -45.53 27.43 59.10
C THR A 172 -46.86 26.72 59.01
N GLN A 173 -46.90 25.51 58.44
CA GLN A 173 -48.13 24.73 58.38
C GLN A 173 -48.23 23.75 59.55
N LEU A 174 -49.34 23.78 60.29
CA LEU A 174 -49.67 22.75 61.28
C LEU A 174 -50.64 21.75 60.68
N GLN A 175 -50.35 20.46 60.84
CA GLN A 175 -51.23 19.37 60.38
C GLN A 175 -51.34 18.31 61.49
N SER A 176 -52.54 17.78 61.75
CA SER A 176 -52.66 16.58 62.60
C SER A 176 -52.05 15.37 61.90
N GLU A 177 -51.53 14.42 62.68
CA GLU A 177 -51.03 13.14 62.14
C GLU A 177 -52.09 12.44 61.28
N GLU A 178 -53.35 12.44 61.72
CA GLU A 178 -54.45 11.85 60.94
C GLU A 178 -54.70 12.58 59.62
N SER A 179 -54.73 13.92 59.64
CA SER A 179 -54.90 14.74 58.44
C SER A 179 -53.73 14.57 57.48
N ARG A 180 -52.51 14.40 58.00
CA ARG A 180 -51.32 14.09 57.21
C ARG A 180 -51.42 12.71 56.58
N ILE A 181 -51.75 11.66 57.34
CA ILE A 181 -51.94 10.30 56.81
C ILE A 181 -53.01 10.29 55.72
N ARG A 182 -54.14 10.96 55.97
CA ARG A 182 -55.23 11.10 54.99
C ARG A 182 -54.78 11.84 53.73
N ALA A 183 -54.00 12.92 53.89
CA ALA A 183 -53.43 13.67 52.76
C ALA A 183 -52.42 12.82 51.97
N VAL A 184 -51.51 12.08 52.61
CA VAL A 184 -50.60 11.13 51.95
C VAL A 184 -51.39 10.08 51.20
N PHE A 185 -52.37 9.46 51.87
CA PHE A 185 -53.15 8.38 51.29
C PHE A 185 -53.95 8.87 50.09
N ASN A 186 -54.61 10.02 50.19
CA ASN A 186 -55.32 10.65 49.07
C ASN A 186 -54.36 11.01 47.94
N TYR A 187 -53.19 11.56 48.26
CA TYR A 187 -52.18 11.91 47.26
C TYR A 187 -51.72 10.67 46.50
N ILE A 188 -51.25 9.62 47.20
CA ILE A 188 -50.79 8.37 46.59
C ILE A 188 -51.91 7.65 45.82
N ARG A 189 -53.16 7.65 46.32
CA ARG A 189 -54.30 6.93 45.74
C ARG A 189 -54.98 7.66 44.58
N VAL A 190 -55.06 9.00 44.63
CA VAL A 190 -55.87 9.83 43.72
C VAL A 190 -55.01 10.62 42.73
N GLU A 191 -53.90 11.21 43.18
CA GLU A 191 -52.99 12.01 42.37
C GLU A 191 -51.70 11.23 42.09
N LYS A 192 -51.73 10.39 41.05
CA LYS A 192 -50.61 9.55 40.61
C LYS A 192 -49.29 10.31 40.45
N GLU A 193 -48.51 10.43 41.53
CA GLU A 193 -47.11 10.82 41.45
C GLU A 193 -46.32 9.84 40.58
N TRP A 194 -46.65 8.55 40.65
CA TRP A 194 -45.98 7.51 39.83
C TRP A 194 -46.03 7.83 38.34
N LYS A 195 -47.07 8.50 37.84
CA LYS A 195 -47.11 8.92 36.43
C LYS A 195 -46.02 9.94 36.13
N ASN A 196 -45.88 10.95 36.97
CA ASN A 196 -44.87 11.99 36.78
C ASN A 196 -43.46 11.40 36.89
N TYR A 197 -43.18 10.59 37.92
CA TYR A 197 -41.89 9.88 38.04
C TYR A 197 -41.60 8.97 36.83
N PHE A 198 -42.62 8.27 36.31
CA PHE A 198 -42.47 7.41 35.14
C PHE A 198 -42.17 8.20 33.86
N PHE A 199 -42.91 9.28 33.60
CA PHE A 199 -42.69 10.13 32.42
C PHE A 199 -41.36 10.90 32.50
N ASP A 200 -41.02 11.45 33.66
CA ASP A 200 -39.74 12.13 33.89
C ASP A 200 -38.58 11.13 33.73
N GLY A 201 -38.73 9.91 34.25
CA GLY A 201 -37.76 8.83 34.06
C GLY A 201 -37.56 8.44 32.59
N ILE A 202 -38.65 8.31 31.82
CA ILE A 202 -38.57 8.06 30.37
C ILE A 202 -37.85 9.21 29.67
N MET A 203 -38.17 10.47 30.01
CA MET A 203 -37.53 11.64 29.41
C MET A 203 -36.04 11.70 29.71
N ILE A 204 -35.63 11.46 30.96
CA ILE A 204 -34.22 11.33 31.35
C ILE A 204 -33.56 10.21 30.54
N GLY A 205 -34.22 9.05 30.42
CA GLY A 205 -33.73 7.91 29.64
C GLY A 205 -33.51 8.23 28.16
N ILE A 206 -34.45 8.91 27.50
CA ILE A 206 -34.33 9.35 26.11
C ILE A 206 -33.17 10.33 25.93
N LEU A 207 -33.01 11.29 26.84
CA LEU A 207 -31.91 12.25 26.77
C LEU A 207 -30.55 11.57 26.99
N LEU A 208 -30.44 10.66 27.95
CA LEU A 208 -29.21 9.88 28.18
C LEU A 208 -28.90 8.96 26.99
N LEU A 209 -29.91 8.36 26.35
CA LEU A 209 -29.73 7.60 25.11
C LEU A 209 -29.17 8.51 24.00
N ALA A 210 -29.69 9.74 23.87
CA ALA A 210 -29.17 10.72 22.93
C ALA A 210 -27.71 11.13 23.25
N VAL A 211 -27.33 11.24 24.53
CA VAL A 211 -25.93 11.45 24.95
C VAL A 211 -25.05 10.28 24.47
N CYS A 212 -25.42 9.04 24.79
CA CYS A 212 -24.69 7.85 24.40
C CYS A 212 -24.56 7.71 22.87
N TYR A 213 -25.64 8.01 22.13
CA TYR A 213 -25.66 8.00 20.68
C TYR A 213 -24.65 9.00 20.09
N ASN A 214 -24.65 10.24 20.59
CA ASN A 214 -23.71 11.26 20.14
C ASN A 214 -22.25 10.89 20.50
N LEU A 215 -22.00 10.28 21.66
CA LEU A 215 -20.67 9.78 22.02
C LEU A 215 -20.21 8.63 21.10
N LEU A 216 -21.10 7.70 20.75
CA LEU A 216 -20.80 6.61 19.82
C LEU A 216 -20.39 7.15 18.44
N ILE A 217 -21.15 8.11 17.91
CA ILE A 217 -20.79 8.76 16.64
C ILE A 217 -19.46 9.51 16.76
N PHE A 218 -19.22 10.19 17.89
CA PHE A 218 -17.93 10.84 18.12
C PHE A 218 -16.77 9.83 18.08
N PHE A 219 -16.90 8.66 18.71
CA PHE A 219 -15.85 7.65 18.65
C PHE A 219 -15.63 7.09 17.24
N SER A 220 -16.69 7.04 16.41
CA SER A 220 -16.63 6.60 15.03
C SER A 220 -16.01 7.62 14.06
N ILE A 221 -16.48 8.88 14.06
CA ILE A 221 -16.08 9.92 13.09
C ILE A 221 -14.98 10.86 13.62
N LYS A 222 -14.82 10.96 14.95
CA LYS A 222 -13.93 11.93 15.64
C LYS A 222 -14.27 13.41 15.39
N ASP A 223 -15.45 13.71 14.84
CA ASP A 223 -15.93 15.09 14.74
C ASP A 223 -16.36 15.60 16.14
N ARG A 224 -15.67 16.63 16.62
CA ARG A 224 -15.87 17.17 17.98
C ARG A 224 -17.27 17.75 18.19
N VAL A 225 -18.06 18.04 17.16
CA VAL A 225 -19.43 18.56 17.34
C VAL A 225 -20.27 17.61 18.19
N TYR A 226 -20.20 16.30 17.91
CA TYR A 226 -20.96 15.29 18.63
C TYR A 226 -20.54 15.19 20.10
N LEU A 227 -19.24 15.35 20.41
CA LEU A 227 -18.76 15.40 21.78
C LEU A 227 -19.31 16.61 22.54
N HIS A 228 -19.27 17.81 21.93
CA HIS A 228 -19.78 19.02 22.59
C HIS A 228 -21.29 18.92 22.80
N PHE A 229 -22.02 18.37 21.82
CA PHE A 229 -23.46 18.23 21.94
C PHE A 229 -23.85 17.14 22.94
N ALA A 230 -23.09 16.05 23.05
CA ALA A 230 -23.28 15.04 24.09
C ALA A 230 -23.09 15.63 25.50
N ILE A 231 -22.02 16.41 25.72
CA ILE A 231 -21.78 17.09 27.01
C ILE A 231 -22.90 18.11 27.28
N CYS A 232 -23.31 18.87 26.27
CA CYS A 232 -24.45 19.78 26.35
C CYS A 232 -25.72 19.06 26.81
N LEU A 233 -26.10 17.96 26.17
CA LEU A 233 -27.29 17.18 26.52
C LEU A 233 -27.19 16.58 27.93
N PHE A 234 -26.02 16.08 28.31
CA PHE A 234 -25.82 15.52 29.65
C PHE A 234 -26.06 16.56 30.73
N PHE A 235 -25.42 17.74 30.63
CA PHE A 235 -25.62 18.81 31.60
C PHE A 235 -27.00 19.45 31.51
N PHE A 236 -27.65 19.45 30.35
CA PHE A 236 -29.07 19.81 30.22
C PHE A 236 -29.98 18.86 31.00
N THR A 237 -29.75 17.55 30.90
CA THR A 237 -30.50 16.54 31.67
C THR A 237 -30.29 16.71 33.16
N LEU A 238 -29.04 16.92 33.59
CA LEU A 238 -28.72 17.16 35.00
C LEU A 238 -29.36 18.45 35.53
N ASP A 239 -29.31 19.55 34.78
CA ASP A 239 -29.92 20.84 35.14
C ASP A 239 -31.44 20.71 35.33
N ARG A 240 -32.13 20.17 34.32
CA ARG A 240 -33.60 20.12 34.30
C ARG A 240 -34.20 19.12 35.28
N ASN A 241 -33.42 18.14 35.72
CA ASN A 241 -33.86 17.08 36.63
C ASN A 241 -33.06 17.04 37.93
N ALA A 242 -32.37 18.12 38.29
CA ALA A 242 -31.48 18.16 39.44
C ALA A 242 -32.16 17.68 40.73
N PHE A 243 -33.38 18.17 41.01
CA PHE A 243 -34.14 17.78 42.20
C PHE A 243 -34.39 16.27 42.25
N TRP A 244 -34.90 15.69 41.17
CA TRP A 244 -35.19 14.25 41.10
C TRP A 244 -33.93 13.39 41.19
N ILE A 245 -32.85 13.82 40.53
CA ILE A 245 -31.56 13.13 40.56
C ILE A 245 -30.96 13.18 41.97
N GLN A 246 -31.09 14.32 42.67
CA GLN A 246 -30.65 14.45 44.06
C GLN A 246 -31.37 13.45 44.97
N GLN A 247 -32.70 13.38 44.87
CA GLN A 247 -33.50 12.46 45.67
C GLN A 247 -33.25 10.99 45.29
N ALA A 248 -32.92 10.67 44.04
CA ALA A 248 -32.70 9.28 43.63
C ALA A 248 -31.29 8.76 43.95
N PHE A 249 -30.25 9.60 43.81
CA PHE A 249 -28.85 9.15 43.83
C PHE A 249 -27.97 9.83 44.89
N PHE A 250 -28.39 10.97 45.46
CA PHE A 250 -27.57 11.80 46.35
C PHE A 250 -28.26 12.14 47.67
N GLU A 251 -29.08 11.23 48.20
CA GLU A 251 -29.88 11.46 49.42
C GLU A 251 -29.06 11.74 50.68
N GLU A 252 -27.84 11.21 50.76
CA GLU A 252 -26.90 11.43 51.87
C GLU A 252 -25.99 12.64 51.68
N TYR A 253 -25.87 13.16 50.46
CA TYR A 253 -25.06 14.34 50.14
C TYR A 253 -25.85 15.43 49.38
N PRO A 254 -27.07 15.81 49.84
CA PRO A 254 -27.93 16.72 49.09
C PRO A 254 -27.33 18.13 48.98
N TYR A 255 -26.60 18.58 50.01
CA TYR A 255 -25.89 19.87 49.98
C TYR A 255 -24.89 19.95 48.82
N VAL A 256 -23.99 18.96 48.70
CA VAL A 256 -22.93 18.95 47.67
C VAL A 256 -23.53 18.91 46.27
N PHE A 257 -24.55 18.08 46.07
CA PHE A 257 -25.21 18.00 44.77
C PHE A 257 -25.91 19.31 44.41
N ASN A 258 -26.60 19.94 45.36
CA ASN A 258 -27.24 21.24 45.14
C ASN A 258 -26.21 22.34 44.82
N VAL A 259 -25.00 22.33 45.43
CA VAL A 259 -23.92 23.26 45.04
C VAL A 259 -23.55 23.07 43.56
N LEU A 260 -23.37 21.83 43.14
CA LEU A 260 -22.99 21.50 41.76
C LEU A 260 -24.08 21.87 40.75
N SER A 261 -25.36 21.73 41.13
CA SER A 261 -26.48 21.98 40.22
C SER A 261 -26.55 23.41 39.69
N HIS A 262 -26.07 24.39 40.46
CA HIS A 262 -25.99 25.79 40.05
C HIS A 262 -25.03 26.00 38.85
N PHE A 263 -24.08 25.10 38.62
CA PHE A 263 -23.14 25.17 37.50
C PHE A 263 -23.58 24.32 36.29
N PHE A 264 -24.60 23.46 36.42
CA PHE A 264 -25.04 22.61 35.31
C PHE A 264 -25.55 23.44 34.14
N PHE A 265 -26.39 24.44 34.39
CA PHE A 265 -26.83 25.37 33.35
C PHE A 265 -25.66 26.08 32.65
N LEU A 266 -24.65 26.54 33.42
CA LEU A 266 -23.47 27.20 32.86
C LEU A 266 -22.70 26.28 31.91
N ILE A 267 -22.44 25.04 32.34
CA ILE A 267 -21.73 24.05 31.53
C ILE A 267 -22.56 23.70 30.28
N PHE A 268 -23.87 23.46 30.46
CA PHE A 268 -24.81 23.29 29.36
C PHE A 268 -24.69 24.43 28.35
N PHE A 269 -24.78 25.69 28.80
CA PHE A 269 -24.80 26.86 27.91
C PHE A 269 -23.48 27.06 27.16
N ILE A 270 -22.35 26.79 27.81
CA ILE A 270 -21.02 26.79 27.18
C ILE A 270 -20.99 25.74 26.06
N PHE A 271 -21.29 24.48 26.37
CA PHE A 271 -21.20 23.40 25.39
C PHE A 271 -22.27 23.49 24.30
N PHE A 272 -23.43 24.05 24.60
CA PHE A 272 -24.46 24.39 23.62
C PHE A 272 -23.93 25.40 22.60
N THR A 273 -23.36 26.51 23.09
CA THR A 273 -22.75 27.55 22.25
C THR A 273 -21.61 26.97 21.40
N GLN A 274 -20.76 26.12 21.98
CA GLN A 274 -19.68 25.46 21.23
C GLN A 274 -20.20 24.48 20.19
N SER A 275 -21.28 23.76 20.48
CA SER A 275 -21.92 22.83 19.54
C SER A 275 -22.41 23.57 18.29
N ILE A 276 -23.09 24.71 18.46
CA ILE A 276 -23.51 25.56 17.34
C ILE A 276 -22.30 26.04 16.53
N ARG A 277 -21.27 26.57 17.19
CA ARG A 277 -20.07 27.11 16.54
C ARG A 277 -19.31 26.04 15.76
N LYS A 278 -19.14 24.85 16.33
CA LYS A 278 -18.44 23.73 15.69
C LYS A 278 -19.27 23.10 14.59
N PHE A 279 -20.60 23.09 14.71
CA PHE A 279 -21.50 22.59 13.67
C PHE A 279 -21.41 23.49 12.42
N ILE A 280 -21.49 24.81 12.59
CA ILE A 280 -21.52 25.75 11.47
C ILE A 280 -20.12 26.04 10.89
N GLN A 281 -19.06 25.88 11.68
CA GLN A 281 -17.66 26.12 11.27
C GLN A 281 -17.44 27.52 10.64
N PRO A 282 -17.65 28.61 11.41
CA PRO A 282 -17.64 29.97 10.88
C PRO A 282 -16.26 30.52 10.48
N VAL A 283 -15.18 29.80 10.76
CA VAL A 283 -13.81 30.20 10.39
C VAL A 283 -13.44 29.45 9.10
N PRO A 284 -12.99 30.14 8.04
CA PRO A 284 -12.44 31.51 8.03
C PRO A 284 -13.42 32.66 7.69
N ALA A 285 -14.69 32.40 7.38
CA ALA A 285 -15.62 33.41 6.85
C ALA A 285 -15.90 34.59 7.82
N PHE A 286 -16.11 34.33 9.11
CA PHE A 286 -16.51 35.35 10.10
C PHE A 286 -15.71 35.29 11.42
N PRO A 287 -14.38 35.53 11.40
CA PRO A 287 -13.51 35.33 12.56
C PRO A 287 -13.78 36.35 13.68
N ARG A 288 -14.10 37.61 13.35
CA ARG A 288 -14.41 38.65 14.35
C ARG A 288 -15.66 38.33 15.16
N LEU A 289 -16.73 37.91 14.48
CA LEU A 289 -18.00 37.54 15.13
C LEU A 289 -17.83 36.27 15.98
N ASN A 290 -17.08 35.28 15.49
CA ASN A 290 -16.77 34.07 16.26
C ASN A 290 -15.93 34.37 17.52
N LYS A 291 -15.00 35.33 17.46
CA LYS A 291 -14.25 35.81 18.64
C LYS A 291 -15.16 36.57 19.61
N ALA A 292 -16.06 37.42 19.10
CA ALA A 292 -17.03 38.15 19.92
C ALA A 292 -17.93 37.20 20.72
N ILE A 293 -18.49 36.16 20.09
CA ILE A 293 -19.28 35.13 20.80
C ILE A 293 -18.47 34.50 21.94
N GLY A 294 -17.21 34.15 21.69
CA GLY A 294 -16.32 33.59 22.72
C GLY A 294 -16.06 34.57 23.87
N GLY A 295 -15.83 35.85 23.56
CA GLY A 295 -15.62 36.90 24.56
C GLY A 295 -16.86 37.15 25.42
N PHE A 296 -18.03 37.32 24.80
CA PHE A 296 -19.29 37.49 25.55
C PHE A 296 -19.64 36.24 26.37
N LEU A 297 -19.40 35.03 25.84
CA LEU A 297 -19.60 33.80 26.61
C LEU A 297 -18.69 33.75 27.84
N LEU A 298 -17.43 34.17 27.73
CA LEU A 298 -16.50 34.26 28.86
C LEU A 298 -17.00 35.27 29.90
N VAL A 299 -17.43 36.46 29.47
CA VAL A 299 -18.00 37.49 30.35
C VAL A 299 -19.22 36.95 31.09
N THR A 300 -20.17 36.33 30.38
CA THR A 300 -21.36 35.71 30.98
C THR A 300 -20.98 34.62 31.98
N SER A 301 -20.01 33.77 31.64
CA SER A 301 -19.55 32.69 32.51
C SER A 301 -18.91 33.22 33.79
N LEU A 302 -18.01 34.19 33.66
CA LEU A 302 -17.36 34.84 34.80
C LEU A 302 -18.40 35.54 35.69
N PHE A 303 -19.38 36.20 35.08
CA PHE A 303 -20.45 36.87 35.82
C PHE A 303 -21.30 35.88 36.62
N ILE A 304 -21.69 34.74 36.03
CA ILE A 304 -22.42 33.67 36.75
C ILE A 304 -21.61 33.14 37.94
N VAL A 305 -20.30 32.91 37.75
CA VAL A 305 -19.40 32.45 38.84
C VAL A 305 -19.28 33.50 39.95
N VAL A 306 -19.08 34.78 39.59
CA VAL A 306 -19.01 35.88 40.57
C VAL A 306 -20.32 36.00 41.33
N LEU A 307 -21.46 35.88 40.65
CA LEU A 307 -22.77 35.93 41.28
C LEU A 307 -22.99 34.80 42.26
N PHE A 308 -22.60 33.58 41.90
CA PHE A 308 -22.63 32.44 42.80
C PHE A 308 -21.91 32.75 44.13
N PHE A 309 -20.72 33.36 44.10
CA PHE A 309 -20.01 33.73 45.34
C PHE A 309 -20.55 35.00 46.03
N SER A 310 -21.40 35.78 45.36
CA SER A 310 -21.90 37.08 45.85
C SER A 310 -23.27 37.02 46.55
N PHE A 311 -24.00 35.89 46.48
CA PHE A 311 -25.36 35.74 47.05
C PHE A 311 -25.48 36.06 48.55
N ASN A 312 -24.41 35.89 49.33
CA ASN A 312 -24.42 36.17 50.79
C ASN A 312 -24.18 37.65 51.14
N LYS A 313 -24.04 38.53 50.15
CA LYS A 313 -23.76 39.94 50.41
C LYS A 313 -25.05 40.74 50.39
N VAL A 314 -25.47 41.20 51.57
CA VAL A 314 -26.71 41.99 51.79
C VAL A 314 -26.80 43.23 50.89
N TRP A 315 -25.66 43.82 50.50
CA TRP A 315 -25.61 44.98 49.59
C TRP A 315 -25.75 44.65 48.10
N PHE A 316 -25.81 43.36 47.74
CA PHE A 316 -25.75 42.95 46.34
C PHE A 316 -27.15 42.96 45.71
N PRO A 317 -27.38 43.73 44.63
CA PRO A 317 -28.69 43.89 44.02
C PRO A 317 -29.08 42.63 43.22
N LEU A 318 -29.63 41.62 43.91
CA LEU A 318 -29.93 40.29 43.35
C LEU A 318 -30.91 40.33 42.18
N ASN A 319 -31.92 41.20 42.23
CA ASN A 319 -32.93 41.31 41.17
C ASN A 319 -32.32 41.90 39.89
N GLU A 320 -31.51 42.94 40.04
CA GLU A 320 -30.81 43.60 38.94
C GLU A 320 -29.76 42.67 38.31
N ALA A 321 -29.07 41.89 39.14
CA ALA A 321 -28.13 40.89 38.70
C ALA A 321 -28.78 39.74 37.92
N ASP A 322 -29.94 39.24 38.38
CA ASP A 322 -30.69 38.20 37.66
C ASP A 322 -31.12 38.69 36.27
N VAL A 323 -31.65 39.91 36.18
CA VAL A 323 -31.99 40.53 34.90
C VAL A 323 -30.74 40.66 34.00
N LEU A 324 -29.60 41.06 34.57
CA LEU A 324 -28.35 41.19 33.82
C LEU A 324 -27.82 39.84 33.31
N ILE A 325 -27.84 38.76 34.10
CA ILE A 325 -27.50 37.41 33.60
C ILE A 325 -28.41 37.08 32.41
N ASN A 326 -29.73 37.24 32.58
CA ASN A 326 -30.69 36.89 31.56
C ASN A 326 -30.39 37.66 30.25
N ILE A 327 -30.09 38.96 30.32
CA ILE A 327 -29.64 39.75 29.17
C ILE A 327 -28.37 39.17 28.55
N LEU A 328 -27.32 38.91 29.34
CA LEU A 328 -26.04 38.39 28.86
C LEU A 328 -26.17 37.05 28.13
N ILE A 329 -27.00 36.13 28.65
CA ILE A 329 -27.33 34.86 27.99
C ILE A 329 -27.98 35.11 26.63
N ARG A 330 -29.00 35.99 26.55
CA ARG A 330 -29.69 36.29 25.28
C ARG A 330 -28.78 37.03 24.30
N VAL A 331 -27.83 37.85 24.76
CA VAL A 331 -26.83 38.49 23.89
C VAL A 331 -25.94 37.44 23.22
N VAL A 332 -25.37 36.50 23.99
CA VAL A 332 -24.55 35.42 23.43
C VAL A 332 -25.36 34.61 22.42
N TYR A 333 -26.59 34.23 22.78
CA TYR A 333 -27.45 33.45 21.90
C TYR A 333 -27.88 34.24 20.64
N GLY A 334 -28.17 35.54 20.77
CA GLY A 334 -28.45 36.43 19.65
C GLY A 334 -27.26 36.58 18.70
N LEU A 335 -26.03 36.67 19.21
CA LEU A 335 -24.83 36.65 18.39
C LEU A 335 -24.67 35.31 17.64
N CYS A 336 -25.03 34.17 18.26
CA CYS A 336 -25.09 32.89 17.57
C CYS A 336 -26.13 32.88 16.44
N ILE A 337 -27.33 33.42 16.65
CA ILE A 337 -28.34 33.55 15.59
C ILE A 337 -27.86 34.45 14.44
N ILE A 338 -27.24 35.60 14.75
CA ILE A 338 -26.66 36.48 13.73
C ILE A 338 -25.57 35.74 12.92
N LEU A 339 -24.74 34.95 13.59
CA LEU A 339 -23.72 34.13 12.93
C LEU A 339 -24.37 33.08 12.02
N ILE A 340 -25.39 32.37 12.50
CA ILE A 340 -26.17 31.40 11.71
C ILE A 340 -26.74 32.08 10.45
N LEU A 341 -27.40 33.23 10.60
CA LEU A 341 -27.99 33.97 9.48
C LEU A 341 -26.94 34.42 8.46
N LYS A 342 -25.78 34.89 8.90
CA LYS A 342 -24.66 35.25 8.00
C LYS A 342 -24.11 34.04 7.26
N MET A 343 -23.97 32.90 7.92
CA MET A 343 -23.53 31.64 7.31
C MET A 343 -24.58 31.03 6.36
N MET A 344 -25.86 31.27 6.59
CA MET A 344 -26.89 30.88 5.63
C MET A 344 -26.77 31.65 4.31
N LYS A 345 -26.40 32.94 4.37
CA LYS A 345 -26.18 33.76 3.17
C LYS A 345 -24.98 33.27 2.34
N THR A 346 -24.05 32.53 2.92
CA THR A 346 -22.95 31.89 2.18
C THR A 346 -23.33 30.54 1.58
N GLY A 347 -24.61 30.14 1.65
CA GLY A 347 -25.11 28.89 1.08
C GLY A 347 -24.93 27.63 1.96
N SER A 348 -24.49 27.78 3.21
CA SER A 348 -24.28 26.63 4.11
C SER A 348 -25.59 25.93 4.47
N VAL A 349 -25.71 24.64 4.13
CA VAL A 349 -26.86 23.78 4.51
C VAL A 349 -26.91 23.58 6.03
N ASP A 350 -25.75 23.36 6.66
CA ASP A 350 -25.62 23.22 8.11
C ASP A 350 -26.17 24.46 8.83
N ALA A 351 -25.91 25.65 8.32
CA ALA A 351 -26.46 26.88 8.91
C ALA A 351 -28.00 26.94 8.83
N ARG A 352 -28.62 26.44 7.75
CA ARG A 352 -30.10 26.40 7.63
C ARG A 352 -30.73 25.47 8.66
N LEU A 353 -30.15 24.27 8.81
CA LEU A 353 -30.62 23.30 9.80
C LEU A 353 -30.39 23.80 11.23
N ALA A 354 -29.25 24.46 11.48
CA ALA A 354 -28.99 25.10 12.77
C ALA A 354 -30.01 26.20 13.08
N LEU A 355 -30.39 27.02 12.08
CA LEU A 355 -31.41 28.04 12.27
C LEU A 355 -32.76 27.41 12.66
N LEU A 356 -33.20 26.40 11.90
CA LEU A 356 -34.48 25.72 12.13
C LEU A 356 -34.58 25.14 13.55
N ALA A 357 -33.48 24.59 14.07
CA ALA A 357 -33.43 24.06 15.43
C ALA A 357 -33.51 25.15 16.51
N ASN A 358 -32.89 26.31 16.28
CA ASN A 358 -32.68 27.33 17.31
C ASN A 358 -33.75 28.45 17.35
N VAL A 359 -34.45 28.69 16.24
CA VAL A 359 -35.40 29.82 16.11
C VAL A 359 -36.55 29.78 17.13
N PRO A 360 -37.27 28.66 17.36
CA PRO A 360 -38.39 28.66 18.32
C PRO A 360 -37.95 29.03 19.73
N LEU A 361 -36.84 28.45 20.19
CA LEU A 361 -36.26 28.79 21.49
C LEU A 361 -35.81 30.25 21.56
N PHE A 362 -35.21 30.77 20.48
CA PHE A 362 -34.76 32.17 20.43
C PHE A 362 -35.92 33.16 20.51
N ILE A 363 -37.00 32.93 19.75
CA ILE A 363 -38.20 33.78 19.79
C ILE A 363 -38.82 33.74 21.18
N PHE A 364 -38.96 32.54 21.75
CA PHE A 364 -39.50 32.36 23.09
C PHE A 364 -38.64 33.06 24.17
N TRP A 365 -37.32 32.94 24.09
CA TRP A 365 -36.40 33.59 25.02
C TRP A 365 -36.32 35.11 24.87
N LEU A 366 -36.57 35.65 23.68
CA LEU A 366 -36.71 37.09 23.45
C LEU A 366 -38.01 37.63 24.07
N PHE A 367 -39.10 36.88 23.90
CA PHE A 367 -40.40 37.21 24.51
C PHE A 367 -40.34 37.15 26.05
N THR A 368 -39.75 36.10 26.62
CA THR A 368 -39.61 36.01 28.09
C THR A 368 -38.66 37.06 28.67
N LEU A 369 -37.65 37.51 27.91
CA LEU A 369 -36.81 38.63 28.34
C LEU A 369 -37.59 39.95 28.36
N SER A 370 -38.43 40.20 27.34
CA SER A 370 -39.21 41.44 27.29
C SER A 370 -40.23 41.50 28.41
N THR A 371 -40.88 40.38 28.75
CA THR A 371 -41.81 40.31 29.89
C THR A 371 -41.10 40.47 31.23
N LEU A 372 -39.91 39.91 31.40
CA LEU A 372 -39.09 40.08 32.61
C LEU A 372 -38.70 41.55 32.82
N VAL A 373 -38.20 42.21 31.77
CA VAL A 373 -37.81 43.63 31.82
C VAL A 373 -39.03 44.54 32.03
N ALA A 374 -40.15 44.25 31.35
CA ALA A 374 -41.41 44.99 31.52
C ALA A 374 -41.96 44.86 32.94
N GLY A 375 -41.91 43.67 33.53
CA GLY A 375 -42.31 43.43 34.91
C GLY A 375 -41.45 44.21 35.91
N GLN A 376 -40.12 44.14 35.76
CA GLN A 376 -39.18 44.75 36.70
C GLN A 376 -39.20 46.29 36.69
N TYR A 377 -39.24 46.90 35.50
CA TYR A 377 -39.06 48.36 35.37
C TYR A 377 -40.34 49.13 35.09
N PHE A 378 -41.36 48.48 34.52
CA PHE A 378 -42.62 49.13 34.13
C PHE A 378 -43.82 48.63 34.93
N ASN A 379 -43.60 47.73 35.90
CA ASN A 379 -44.63 47.11 36.74
C ASN A 379 -45.79 46.51 35.91
N ALA A 380 -45.47 46.07 34.69
CA ALA A 380 -46.42 45.52 33.74
C ALA A 380 -46.57 44.01 33.97
N ASP A 381 -47.45 43.64 34.89
CA ASP A 381 -47.78 42.24 35.21
C ASP A 381 -48.72 41.62 34.16
N MET A 382 -48.27 41.57 32.90
CA MET A 382 -49.14 41.09 31.82
C MET A 382 -49.43 39.58 31.88
N LEU A 383 -48.57 38.76 32.52
CA LEU A 383 -48.52 37.31 32.24
C LEU A 383 -48.20 36.40 33.45
N LYS A 384 -48.19 36.90 34.70
CA LYS A 384 -47.87 36.07 35.89
C LYS A 384 -48.79 34.84 36.06
N SER A 385 -50.05 34.94 35.63
CA SER A 385 -51.01 33.82 35.69
C SER A 385 -50.69 32.67 34.72
N LEU A 386 -49.86 32.90 33.70
CA LEU A 386 -49.49 31.91 32.68
C LEU A 386 -48.14 31.23 32.94
N GLY A 387 -47.55 31.41 34.13
CA GLY A 387 -46.22 30.87 34.45
C GLY A 387 -46.07 29.36 34.20
N ARG A 388 -47.09 28.56 34.56
CA ARG A 388 -47.07 27.11 34.25
C ARG A 388 -47.07 26.83 32.74
N THR A 389 -47.88 27.58 31.99
CA THR A 389 -47.95 27.47 30.52
C THR A 389 -46.62 27.82 29.86
N PHE A 390 -45.90 28.82 30.38
CA PHE A 390 -44.57 29.19 29.90
C PHE A 390 -43.52 28.10 30.17
N GLY A 391 -43.58 27.43 31.33
CA GLY A 391 -42.73 26.28 31.60
C GLY A 391 -42.92 25.17 30.56
N TYR A 392 -44.17 24.83 30.22
CA TYR A 392 -44.45 23.82 29.19
C TYR A 392 -43.97 24.26 27.79
N LEU A 393 -44.19 25.52 27.41
CA LEU A 393 -43.72 26.06 26.13
C LEU A 393 -42.19 26.05 26.02
N GLU A 394 -41.49 26.37 27.10
CA GLU A 394 -40.02 26.28 27.13
C GLU A 394 -39.55 24.84 26.90
N SER A 395 -40.14 23.87 27.61
CA SER A 395 -39.83 22.44 27.45
C SER A 395 -40.09 21.96 26.01
N ILE A 396 -41.16 22.42 25.37
CA ILE A 396 -41.45 22.12 23.96
C ILE A 396 -40.37 22.72 23.05
N CYS A 397 -39.93 23.96 23.29
CA CYS A 397 -38.86 24.59 22.51
C CYS A 397 -37.52 23.85 22.65
N PHE A 398 -37.19 23.36 23.85
CA PHE A 398 -36.02 22.52 24.06
C PHE A 398 -36.15 21.16 23.38
N ALA A 399 -37.31 20.49 23.49
CA ALA A 399 -37.55 19.23 22.78
C ALA A 399 -37.39 19.41 21.27
N TRP A 400 -37.95 20.49 20.70
CA TRP A 400 -37.76 20.87 19.30
C TRP A 400 -36.28 21.05 18.94
N LEU A 401 -35.56 21.85 19.73
CA LEU A 401 -34.12 22.09 19.54
C LEU A 401 -33.35 20.76 19.51
N ILE A 402 -33.58 19.88 20.49
CA ILE A 402 -32.86 18.61 20.62
C ILE A 402 -33.18 17.69 19.44
N ILE A 403 -34.45 17.54 19.08
CA ILE A 403 -34.88 16.65 17.98
C ILE A 403 -34.33 17.15 16.64
N VAL A 404 -34.53 18.44 16.33
CA VAL A 404 -34.12 19.01 15.03
C VAL A 404 -32.60 19.10 14.94
N PHE A 405 -31.89 19.48 16.01
CA PHE A 405 -30.43 19.54 16.00
C PHE A 405 -29.81 18.13 15.94
N SER A 406 -30.38 17.14 16.63
CA SER A 406 -29.97 15.73 16.48
C SER A 406 -30.20 15.22 15.06
N GLY A 407 -31.34 15.54 14.46
CA GLY A 407 -31.61 15.23 13.04
C GLY A 407 -30.59 15.87 12.09
N ALA A 408 -30.19 17.12 12.37
CA ALA A 408 -29.15 17.81 11.60
C ALA A 408 -27.78 17.12 11.73
N LEU A 409 -27.43 16.66 12.93
CA LEU A 409 -26.21 15.89 13.18
C LEU A 409 -26.23 14.51 12.52
N ILE A 410 -27.38 13.84 12.47
CA ILE A 410 -27.55 12.57 11.75
C ILE A 410 -27.38 12.80 10.24
N ASN A 411 -27.96 13.87 9.69
CA ASN A 411 -27.78 14.21 8.29
C ASN A 411 -26.29 14.48 7.97
N ARG A 412 -25.60 15.24 8.83
CA ARG A 412 -24.15 15.46 8.72
C ARG A 412 -23.35 14.16 8.78
N TYR A 413 -23.72 13.23 9.66
CA TYR A 413 -23.08 11.91 9.76
C TYR A 413 -23.25 11.15 8.44
N ASN A 414 -24.46 11.08 7.90
CA ASN A 414 -24.76 10.39 6.65
C ASN A 414 -23.97 10.99 5.47
N LEU A 415 -23.95 12.32 5.34
CA LEU A 415 -23.20 13.01 4.29
C LEU A 415 -21.68 12.80 4.42
N THR A 416 -21.15 12.84 5.64
CA THR A 416 -19.72 12.62 5.90
C THR A 416 -19.33 11.18 5.57
N LYS A 417 -20.16 10.21 5.96
CA LYS A 417 -19.97 8.79 5.64
C LYS A 417 -20.01 8.54 4.13
N GLN A 418 -20.93 9.18 3.40
CA GLN A 418 -20.99 9.10 1.94
C GLN A 418 -19.73 9.66 1.28
N ARG A 419 -19.25 10.84 1.72
CA ARG A 419 -17.99 11.41 1.20
C ARG A 419 -16.79 10.53 1.47
N LEU A 420 -16.69 9.95 2.67
CA LEU A 420 -15.61 9.04 3.02
C LEU A 420 -15.64 7.79 2.14
N ALA A 421 -16.83 7.20 1.93
CA ALA A 421 -16.99 6.06 1.03
C ALA A 421 -16.57 6.40 -0.41
N GLN A 422 -16.93 7.59 -0.91
CA GLN A 422 -16.54 8.04 -2.24
C GLN A 422 -15.02 8.27 -2.35
N GLN A 423 -14.39 8.85 -1.33
CA GLN A 423 -12.93 9.00 -1.28
C GLN A 423 -12.20 7.67 -1.25
N ILE A 424 -12.74 6.65 -0.55
CA ILE A 424 -12.18 5.30 -0.56
C ILE A 424 -12.27 4.70 -1.96
N ILE A 425 -13.42 4.81 -2.63
CA ILE A 425 -13.60 4.33 -4.00
C ILE A 425 -12.65 5.03 -4.99
N GLU A 426 -12.53 6.36 -4.93
CA GLU A 426 -11.61 7.14 -5.78
C GLU A 426 -10.15 6.72 -5.53
N LYS A 427 -9.76 6.49 -4.28
CA LYS A 427 -8.42 6.01 -3.93
C LYS A 427 -8.15 4.60 -4.47
N GLU A 428 -9.11 3.68 -4.34
CA GLU A 428 -8.99 2.33 -4.90
C GLU A 428 -8.93 2.31 -6.43
N GLN A 429 -9.63 3.24 -7.10
CA GLN A 429 -9.54 3.41 -8.55
C GLN A 429 -8.15 3.90 -8.96
N LEU A 430 -7.62 4.91 -8.27
CA LEU A 430 -6.28 5.43 -8.53
C LEU A 430 -5.18 4.38 -8.26
N GLU A 431 -5.33 3.56 -7.22
CA GLU A 431 -4.42 2.44 -6.94
C GLU A 431 -4.47 1.39 -8.06
N ARG A 432 -5.65 1.01 -8.54
CA ARG A 432 -5.81 0.09 -9.69
C ARG A 432 -5.20 0.65 -10.99
N GLU A 433 -5.37 1.94 -11.28
CA GLU A 433 -4.75 2.56 -12.45
C GLU A 433 -3.22 2.49 -12.38
N ARG A 434 -2.64 2.76 -11.21
CA ARG A 434 -1.19 2.63 -10.98
C ARG A 434 -0.71 1.19 -11.11
N GLU A 435 -1.48 0.20 -10.66
CA GLU A 435 -1.15 -1.22 -10.83
C GLU A 435 -1.16 -1.63 -12.31
N LEU A 436 -2.13 -1.14 -13.08
CA LEU A 436 -2.20 -1.38 -14.53
C LEU A 436 -1.02 -0.73 -15.27
N GLU A 437 -0.69 0.52 -14.94
CA GLU A 437 0.48 1.22 -15.51
C GLU A 437 1.78 0.49 -15.18
N ARG A 438 1.96 0.07 -13.92
CA ARG A 438 3.13 -0.71 -13.50
C ARG A 438 3.21 -2.05 -14.23
N SER A 439 2.08 -2.73 -14.42
CA SER A 439 2.03 -4.00 -15.15
C SER A 439 2.39 -3.83 -16.62
N ARG A 440 1.95 -2.74 -17.27
CA ARG A 440 2.35 -2.40 -18.65
C ARG A 440 3.85 -2.14 -18.76
N LEU A 441 4.41 -1.34 -17.85
CA LEU A 441 5.86 -1.06 -17.83
C LEU A 441 6.69 -2.34 -17.63
N ILE A 442 6.23 -3.26 -16.77
CA ILE A 442 6.88 -4.56 -16.58
C ILE A 442 6.83 -5.39 -17.87
N GLU A 443 5.69 -5.43 -18.57
CA GLU A 443 5.57 -6.17 -19.83
C GLU A 443 6.46 -5.56 -20.93
N GLU A 444 6.50 -4.23 -21.05
CA GLU A 444 7.41 -3.54 -21.96
C GLU A 444 8.89 -3.85 -21.65
N GLN A 445 9.29 -3.80 -20.38
CA GLN A 445 10.65 -4.16 -19.96
C GLN A 445 10.96 -5.63 -20.24
N LYS A 446 10.00 -6.53 -20.06
CA LYS A 446 10.14 -7.95 -20.36
C LYS A 446 10.38 -8.19 -21.85
N ILE A 447 9.61 -7.54 -22.73
CA ILE A 447 9.80 -7.64 -24.18
C ILE A 447 11.20 -7.17 -24.59
N VAL A 448 11.65 -6.02 -24.06
CA VAL A 448 12.99 -5.48 -24.34
C VAL A 448 14.08 -6.44 -23.84
N LEU A 449 13.91 -7.01 -22.65
CA LEU A 449 14.86 -7.96 -22.07
C LEU A 449 14.94 -9.25 -22.90
N GLU A 450 13.80 -9.79 -23.33
CA GLU A 450 13.74 -10.98 -24.19
C GLU A 450 14.48 -10.76 -25.51
N GLN A 451 14.29 -9.61 -26.16
CA GLN A 451 15.06 -9.23 -27.36
C GLN A 451 16.57 -9.15 -27.11
N GLN A 452 16.99 -8.52 -26.01
CA GLN A 452 18.41 -8.43 -25.66
C GLN A 452 19.04 -9.79 -25.39
N VAL A 453 18.31 -10.68 -24.69
CA VAL A 453 18.77 -12.04 -24.43
C VAL A 453 18.91 -12.82 -25.73
N GLU A 454 17.96 -12.71 -26.66
CA GLU A 454 18.01 -13.37 -27.97
C GLU A 454 19.21 -12.87 -28.79
N GLU A 455 19.40 -11.55 -28.89
CA GLU A 455 20.52 -10.95 -29.63
C GLU A 455 21.88 -11.40 -29.07
N ARG A 456 22.04 -11.36 -27.74
CA ARG A 456 23.27 -11.81 -27.06
C ARG A 456 23.52 -13.30 -27.25
N THR A 457 22.46 -14.11 -27.22
CA THR A 457 22.57 -15.55 -27.44
C THR A 457 23.01 -15.85 -28.88
N ALA A 458 22.47 -15.13 -29.87
CA ALA A 458 22.87 -15.26 -31.26
C ALA A 458 24.33 -14.85 -31.50
N GLN A 459 24.76 -13.71 -30.94
CA GLN A 459 26.15 -13.25 -31.02
C GLN A 459 27.13 -14.26 -30.39
N LEU A 460 26.79 -14.79 -29.22
CA LEU A 460 27.61 -15.78 -28.52
C LEU A 460 27.74 -17.07 -29.35
N LYS A 461 26.64 -17.53 -29.96
CA LYS A 461 26.64 -18.73 -30.80
C LYS A 461 27.54 -18.56 -32.03
N ALA A 462 27.46 -17.42 -32.71
CA ALA A 462 28.32 -17.11 -33.85
C ALA A 462 29.81 -17.08 -33.45
N SER A 463 30.14 -16.42 -32.33
CA SER A 463 31.52 -16.35 -31.83
C SER A 463 32.08 -17.74 -31.46
N LEU A 464 31.26 -18.63 -30.92
CA LEU A 464 31.66 -20.01 -30.62
C LEU A 464 31.95 -20.83 -31.89
N GLU A 465 31.17 -20.61 -32.95
CA GLU A 465 31.35 -21.31 -34.23
C GLU A 465 32.62 -20.84 -34.95
N ASP A 466 32.88 -19.54 -34.97
CA ASP A 466 34.13 -18.97 -35.51
C ASP A 466 35.37 -19.48 -34.77
N LEU A 467 35.30 -19.55 -33.44
CA LEU A 467 36.40 -20.06 -32.61
C LEU A 467 36.71 -21.52 -32.96
N ARG A 468 35.66 -22.34 -33.12
CA ARG A 468 35.79 -23.76 -33.46
C ARG A 468 36.41 -23.97 -34.85
N MET A 469 35.94 -23.22 -35.86
CA MET A 469 36.51 -23.29 -37.21
C MET A 469 37.99 -22.90 -37.22
N THR A 470 38.35 -21.84 -36.49
CA THR A 470 39.73 -21.36 -36.37
C THR A 470 40.63 -22.42 -35.74
N GLN A 471 40.15 -23.09 -34.68
CA GLN A 471 40.89 -24.15 -34.01
C GLN A 471 41.18 -25.33 -34.94
N ASP A 472 40.19 -25.81 -35.69
CA ASP A 472 40.35 -26.94 -36.62
C ASP A 472 41.36 -26.63 -37.74
N GLN A 473 41.34 -25.39 -38.27
CA GLN A 473 42.31 -24.94 -39.27
C GLN A 473 43.75 -24.93 -38.72
N LEU A 474 43.95 -24.46 -37.49
CA LEU A 474 45.28 -24.42 -36.86
C LEU A 474 45.85 -25.82 -36.65
N VAL A 475 45.04 -26.75 -36.13
CA VAL A 475 45.45 -28.16 -35.92
C VAL A 475 45.86 -28.82 -37.24
N GLN A 476 45.15 -28.54 -38.33
CA GLN A 476 45.47 -29.14 -39.63
C GLN A 476 46.73 -28.55 -40.27
N LYS A 477 46.97 -27.24 -40.10
CA LYS A 477 48.22 -26.59 -40.53
C LYS A 477 49.44 -27.15 -39.81
N GLU A 478 49.35 -27.36 -38.50
CA GLU A 478 50.44 -27.91 -37.69
C GLU A 478 50.81 -29.33 -38.12
N LYS A 479 49.81 -30.19 -38.37
CA LYS A 479 50.03 -31.56 -38.88
C LYS A 479 50.73 -31.59 -40.25
N MET A 480 50.35 -30.69 -41.16
CA MET A 480 50.94 -30.61 -42.51
C MET A 480 52.39 -30.13 -42.46
N ALA A 481 52.67 -29.10 -41.66
CA ALA A 481 54.02 -28.57 -41.50
C ALA A 481 54.98 -29.62 -40.92
N SER A 482 54.55 -30.31 -39.86
CA SER A 482 55.34 -31.39 -39.23
C SER A 482 55.62 -32.56 -40.19
N LEU A 483 54.62 -32.95 -41.01
CA LEU A 483 54.80 -34.01 -42.00
C LEU A 483 55.76 -33.61 -43.13
N GLY A 484 55.74 -32.35 -43.56
CA GLY A 484 56.59 -31.82 -44.63
C GLY A 484 58.08 -31.83 -44.27
N GLU A 485 58.44 -31.38 -43.07
CA GLU A 485 59.84 -31.29 -42.60
C GLU A 485 60.46 -32.68 -42.40
N LEU A 486 59.73 -33.60 -41.76
CA LEU A 486 60.18 -34.96 -41.50
C LEU A 486 60.39 -35.77 -42.79
N THR A 487 59.49 -35.60 -43.76
CA THR A 487 59.55 -36.31 -45.04
C THR A 487 60.76 -35.90 -45.88
N ALA A 488 61.15 -34.63 -45.86
CA ALA A 488 62.29 -34.13 -46.62
C ALA A 488 63.62 -34.72 -46.13
N GLY A 489 63.81 -34.80 -44.81
CA GLY A 489 65.00 -35.41 -44.20
C GLY A 489 65.09 -36.92 -44.46
N ILE A 490 64.01 -37.66 -44.21
CA ILE A 490 63.95 -39.11 -44.43
C ILE A 490 64.21 -39.46 -45.90
N ALA A 491 63.64 -38.69 -46.84
CA ALA A 491 63.82 -38.96 -48.26
C ALA A 491 65.28 -38.82 -48.70
N HIS A 492 65.99 -37.80 -48.21
CA HIS A 492 67.40 -37.61 -48.52
C HIS A 492 68.27 -38.74 -47.94
N GLU A 493 67.98 -39.18 -46.71
CA GLU A 493 68.72 -40.27 -46.05
C GLU A 493 68.48 -41.65 -46.66
N ILE A 494 67.29 -41.91 -47.23
CA ILE A 494 67.00 -43.18 -47.92
C ILE A 494 67.53 -43.17 -49.36
N GLN A 495 67.53 -42.02 -50.05
CA GLN A 495 67.97 -41.96 -51.44
C GLN A 495 69.47 -42.27 -51.60
N ASN A 496 70.29 -41.85 -50.64
CA ASN A 496 71.73 -42.08 -50.64
C ASN A 496 72.13 -43.58 -50.64
N PRO A 497 71.70 -44.42 -49.68
CA PRO A 497 72.00 -45.86 -49.68
C PRO A 497 71.42 -46.58 -50.91
N LEU A 498 70.25 -46.18 -51.40
CA LEU A 498 69.66 -46.78 -52.60
C LEU A 498 70.50 -46.53 -53.86
N ASN A 499 71.07 -45.34 -54.01
CA ASN A 499 71.98 -45.06 -55.12
C ASN A 499 73.24 -45.95 -55.04
N PHE A 500 73.79 -46.17 -53.84
CA PHE A 500 74.92 -47.08 -53.67
C PHE A 500 74.56 -48.52 -54.03
N VAL A 501 73.42 -49.03 -53.54
CA VAL A 501 72.94 -50.38 -53.85
C VAL A 501 72.79 -50.58 -55.36
N ASN A 502 72.12 -49.66 -56.05
CA ASN A 502 71.94 -49.75 -57.50
C ASN A 502 73.28 -49.71 -58.25
N ASN A 503 74.15 -48.74 -57.93
CA ASN A 503 75.44 -48.60 -58.60
C ASN A 503 76.33 -49.83 -58.39
N PHE A 504 76.39 -50.38 -57.17
CA PHE A 504 77.18 -51.59 -56.91
C PHE A 504 76.60 -52.81 -57.62
N SER A 505 75.28 -52.93 -57.72
CA SER A 505 74.65 -54.01 -58.47
C SER A 505 74.93 -53.92 -59.97
N GLU A 506 74.86 -52.73 -60.57
CA GLU A 506 75.21 -52.50 -61.97
C GLU A 506 76.68 -52.81 -62.27
N VAL A 507 77.61 -52.27 -61.47
CA VAL A 507 79.06 -52.56 -61.62
C VAL A 507 79.34 -54.06 -61.41
N SER A 508 78.64 -54.72 -60.50
CA SER A 508 78.81 -56.16 -60.30
C SER A 508 78.34 -56.96 -61.51
N ILE A 509 77.28 -56.53 -62.20
CA ILE A 509 76.84 -57.17 -63.46
C ILE A 509 77.94 -57.03 -64.53
N GLU A 510 78.52 -55.84 -64.69
CA GLU A 510 79.63 -55.60 -65.62
C GLU A 510 80.83 -56.52 -65.33
N LEU A 511 81.21 -56.67 -64.05
CA LEU A 511 82.29 -57.58 -63.64
C LEU A 511 81.97 -59.05 -63.91
N LEU A 512 80.71 -59.47 -63.76
CA LEU A 512 80.30 -60.84 -64.09
C LEU A 512 80.36 -61.09 -65.60
N ASP A 513 80.03 -60.08 -66.41
CA ASP A 513 80.15 -60.17 -67.87
C ASP A 513 81.60 -60.25 -68.31
N GLU A 514 82.51 -59.45 -67.73
CA GLU A 514 83.96 -59.60 -67.92
C GLU A 514 84.45 -61.00 -67.50
N LEU A 515 83.91 -61.55 -66.41
CA LEU A 515 84.28 -62.87 -65.92
C LEU A 515 83.88 -63.98 -66.91
N LYS A 516 82.68 -63.86 -67.52
CA LYS A 516 82.18 -64.77 -68.57
C LYS A 516 83.00 -64.69 -69.86
N GLU A 517 83.43 -63.49 -70.24
CA GLU A 517 84.18 -63.25 -71.49
C GLU A 517 85.66 -63.64 -71.38
N GLY A 518 86.26 -63.58 -70.18
CA GLY A 518 87.68 -63.85 -69.97
C GLY A 518 87.99 -65.12 -69.15
N PRO A 519 88.14 -65.01 -67.81
CA PRO A 519 88.61 -66.09 -66.94
C PRO A 519 87.83 -67.41 -67.06
N LEU A 520 86.52 -67.35 -67.25
CA LEU A 520 85.69 -68.57 -67.38
C LEU A 520 86.07 -69.43 -68.58
N GLN A 521 86.52 -68.80 -69.67
CA GLN A 521 86.90 -69.51 -70.89
C GLN A 521 88.12 -70.41 -70.71
N GLN A 522 88.92 -70.16 -69.66
CA GLN A 522 90.15 -70.89 -69.35
C GLN A 522 89.93 -72.12 -68.45
N LEU A 523 88.71 -72.31 -67.92
CA LEU A 523 88.38 -73.47 -67.10
C LEU A 523 88.22 -74.76 -67.95
N PRO A 524 88.37 -75.95 -67.37
CA PRO A 524 88.02 -77.20 -68.03
C PRO A 524 86.51 -77.25 -68.37
N ASP A 525 86.14 -77.85 -69.50
CA ASP A 525 84.74 -77.83 -70.00
C ASP A 525 83.74 -78.46 -69.00
N SER A 526 84.19 -79.40 -68.16
CA SER A 526 83.36 -80.01 -67.10
C SER A 526 82.97 -79.04 -65.98
N GLU A 527 83.70 -77.93 -65.80
CA GLU A 527 83.44 -76.92 -64.75
C GLU A 527 82.78 -75.66 -65.30
N LYS A 528 82.92 -75.38 -66.60
CA LYS A 528 82.33 -74.21 -67.27
C LYS A 528 80.81 -74.16 -67.17
N GLU A 529 80.14 -75.30 -67.34
CA GLU A 529 78.68 -75.37 -67.31
C GLU A 529 78.13 -74.97 -65.92
N TYR A 530 78.70 -75.55 -64.87
CA TYR A 530 78.32 -75.25 -63.49
C TYR A 530 78.67 -73.80 -63.07
N ALA A 531 79.85 -73.30 -63.47
CA ALA A 531 80.23 -71.92 -63.21
C ALA A 531 79.33 -70.93 -63.98
N GLY A 532 78.93 -71.27 -65.21
CA GLY A 532 78.01 -70.46 -66.02
C GLY A 532 76.61 -70.37 -65.41
N GLU A 533 76.08 -71.46 -64.85
CA GLU A 533 74.79 -71.47 -64.14
C GLU A 533 74.82 -70.54 -62.92
N ILE A 534 75.86 -70.64 -62.07
CA ILE A 534 76.03 -69.77 -60.89
C ILE A 534 76.13 -68.30 -61.29
N LEU A 535 76.86 -67.99 -62.37
CA LEU A 535 76.96 -66.61 -62.85
C LEU A 535 75.65 -66.10 -63.43
N GLY A 536 74.88 -66.95 -64.10
CA GLY A 536 73.53 -66.63 -64.55
C GLY A 536 72.61 -66.27 -63.39
N ASP A 537 72.63 -67.07 -62.32
CA ASP A 537 71.88 -66.81 -61.09
C ASP A 537 72.32 -65.52 -60.40
N LEU A 538 73.62 -65.25 -60.33
CA LEU A 538 74.18 -64.01 -59.78
C LEU A 538 73.76 -62.79 -60.59
N THR A 539 73.87 -62.84 -61.92
CA THR A 539 73.40 -61.76 -62.81
C THR A 539 71.91 -61.49 -62.56
N GLN A 540 71.07 -62.53 -62.55
CA GLN A 540 69.63 -62.36 -62.32
C GLN A 540 69.31 -61.77 -60.95
N ASN A 541 70.06 -62.16 -59.91
CA ASN A 541 69.89 -61.60 -58.57
C ASN A 541 70.27 -60.12 -58.51
N LEU A 542 71.37 -59.72 -59.14
CA LEU A 542 71.80 -58.32 -59.20
C LEU A 542 70.82 -57.46 -60.01
N GLU A 543 70.29 -57.96 -61.13
CA GLU A 543 69.24 -57.26 -61.90
C GLU A 543 67.98 -57.04 -61.06
N LYS A 544 67.58 -58.04 -60.26
CA LYS A 544 66.46 -57.89 -59.31
C LYS A 544 66.77 -56.84 -58.24
N ILE A 545 67.99 -56.79 -57.71
CA ILE A 545 68.40 -55.78 -56.73
C ILE A 545 68.31 -54.38 -57.34
N THR A 546 68.88 -54.17 -58.52
CA THR A 546 68.81 -52.89 -59.25
C THR A 546 67.37 -52.49 -59.55
N HIS A 547 66.53 -53.43 -59.97
CA HIS A 547 65.10 -53.18 -60.21
C HIS A 547 64.37 -52.71 -58.94
N HIS A 548 64.58 -53.41 -57.82
CA HIS A 548 63.94 -53.06 -56.55
C HIS A 548 64.50 -51.79 -55.92
N GLY A 549 65.80 -51.52 -56.05
CA GLY A 549 66.41 -50.28 -55.57
C GLY A 549 65.97 -49.06 -56.37
N ASN A 550 65.85 -49.16 -57.70
CA ASN A 550 65.26 -48.12 -58.55
C ASN A 550 63.78 -47.85 -58.20
N ARG A 551 63.02 -48.89 -57.85
CA ARG A 551 61.65 -48.72 -57.35
C ARG A 551 61.61 -47.98 -56.01
N ALA A 552 62.46 -48.33 -55.06
CA ALA A 552 62.52 -47.61 -53.79
C ALA A 552 62.93 -46.14 -54.01
N SER A 553 63.85 -45.87 -54.94
CA SER A 553 64.27 -44.51 -55.32
C SER A 553 63.11 -43.69 -55.91
N SER A 554 62.25 -44.30 -56.75
CA SER A 554 61.09 -43.62 -57.30
C SER A 554 60.01 -43.32 -56.25
N ILE A 555 59.78 -44.23 -55.29
CA ILE A 555 58.86 -44.02 -54.17
C ILE A 555 59.34 -42.84 -53.31
N VAL A 556 60.62 -42.82 -52.95
CA VAL A 556 61.22 -41.75 -52.14
C VAL A 556 61.14 -40.40 -52.84
N LYS A 557 61.45 -40.35 -54.15
CA LYS A 557 61.29 -39.13 -54.96
C LYS A 557 59.83 -38.66 -55.01
N GLY A 558 58.88 -39.58 -55.12
CA GLY A 558 57.46 -39.25 -55.07
C GLY A 558 57.03 -38.70 -53.71
N MET A 559 57.56 -39.24 -52.62
CA MET A 559 57.29 -38.79 -51.25
C MET A 559 57.83 -37.36 -51.03
N LEU A 560 59.04 -37.07 -51.52
CA LEU A 560 59.63 -35.72 -51.52
C LEU A 560 58.79 -34.71 -52.32
N ALA A 561 58.26 -35.13 -53.47
CA ALA A 561 57.38 -34.30 -54.29
C ALA A 561 56.05 -33.98 -53.60
N HIS A 562 55.55 -34.87 -52.73
CA HIS A 562 54.33 -34.67 -51.95
C HIS A 562 54.54 -33.77 -50.72
N SER A 563 55.72 -33.81 -50.11
CA SER A 563 56.08 -33.00 -48.93
C SER A 563 56.46 -31.55 -49.27
N ARG A 564 56.95 -31.30 -50.50
CA ARG A 564 57.20 -29.94 -50.98
C ARG A 564 55.89 -29.24 -51.30
N THR A 565 55.36 -28.50 -50.33
CA THR A 565 54.51 -27.34 -50.59
C THR A 565 55.37 -26.34 -51.37
N ALA A 566 55.10 -26.17 -52.67
CA ALA A 566 55.69 -25.06 -53.39
C ALA A 566 54.99 -23.79 -52.88
N ASP A 567 55.72 -22.86 -52.25
CA ASP A 567 55.28 -21.48 -52.04
C ASP A 567 55.20 -20.77 -53.40
N GLY A 568 54.26 -21.20 -54.23
CA GLY A 568 53.96 -20.56 -55.49
C GLY A 568 52.98 -19.41 -55.26
N GLU A 569 53.31 -18.22 -55.75
CA GLU A 569 52.34 -17.13 -55.80
C GLU A 569 51.18 -17.51 -56.72
N ARG A 570 49.95 -17.31 -56.24
CA ARG A 570 48.76 -17.44 -57.08
C ARG A 570 48.72 -16.28 -58.08
N ARG A 571 48.58 -16.58 -59.36
CA ARG A 571 48.52 -15.57 -60.43
C ARG A 571 47.39 -15.90 -61.42
N PRO A 572 46.72 -14.88 -61.98
CA PRO A 572 45.76 -15.10 -63.06
C PRO A 572 46.43 -15.83 -64.22
N THR A 573 45.96 -17.04 -64.54
CA THR A 573 46.59 -17.93 -65.52
C THR A 573 45.57 -18.34 -66.59
N ASP A 574 46.01 -18.34 -67.86
CA ASP A 574 45.26 -18.90 -68.97
C ASP A 574 45.36 -20.44 -68.94
N LEU A 575 44.28 -21.08 -68.53
CA LEU A 575 44.22 -22.54 -68.39
C LEU A 575 44.20 -23.26 -69.74
N ASN A 576 43.74 -22.64 -70.83
CA ASN A 576 43.80 -23.26 -72.17
C ASN A 576 45.25 -23.37 -72.62
N ALA A 577 46.01 -22.27 -72.51
CA ALA A 577 47.42 -22.24 -72.88
C ALA A 577 48.25 -23.24 -72.04
N LEU A 578 48.02 -23.25 -70.72
CA LEU A 578 48.70 -24.16 -69.80
C LEU A 578 48.40 -25.63 -70.12
N ALA A 579 47.14 -25.96 -70.39
CA ALA A 579 46.69 -27.29 -70.77
C ALA A 579 47.36 -27.80 -72.06
N ASP A 580 47.41 -26.99 -73.12
CA ASP A 580 48.05 -27.35 -74.39
C ASP A 580 49.57 -27.53 -74.23
N GLU A 581 50.23 -26.61 -73.51
CA GLU A 581 51.66 -26.69 -73.23
C GLU A 581 52.04 -27.99 -72.54
N PHE A 582 51.37 -28.32 -71.43
CA PHE A 582 51.68 -29.53 -70.65
C PHE A 582 51.28 -30.83 -71.37
N MET A 583 50.26 -30.80 -72.25
CA MET A 583 49.92 -31.95 -73.09
C MET A 583 51.04 -32.25 -74.09
N ARG A 584 51.54 -31.21 -74.79
CA ARG A 584 52.65 -31.35 -75.75
C ARG A 584 53.94 -31.74 -75.05
N LEU A 585 54.25 -31.13 -73.91
CA LEU A 585 55.43 -31.46 -73.10
C LEU A 585 55.45 -32.93 -72.71
N SER A 586 54.32 -33.44 -72.20
CA SER A 586 54.18 -34.85 -71.80
C SER A 586 54.30 -35.79 -73.01
N TYR A 587 53.70 -35.45 -74.15
CA TYR A 587 53.81 -36.23 -75.39
C TYR A 587 55.25 -36.34 -75.92
N HIS A 588 55.95 -35.21 -76.01
CA HIS A 588 57.35 -35.18 -76.44
C HIS A 588 58.28 -35.89 -75.46
N GLY A 589 58.03 -35.75 -74.15
CA GLY A 589 58.77 -36.46 -73.11
C GLY A 589 58.69 -37.98 -73.25
N LEU A 590 57.52 -38.52 -73.62
CA LEU A 590 57.35 -39.95 -73.85
C LEU A 590 58.01 -40.40 -75.17
N ARG A 591 57.86 -39.65 -76.26
CA ARG A 591 58.52 -39.96 -77.55
C ARG A 591 60.05 -39.93 -77.49
N ALA A 592 60.63 -39.14 -76.60
CA ALA A 592 62.07 -39.12 -76.37
C ALA A 592 62.58 -40.45 -75.78
N LYS A 593 61.76 -41.12 -74.95
CA LYS A 593 62.06 -42.43 -74.36
C LYS A 593 61.72 -43.58 -75.31
N ASP A 594 60.61 -43.46 -76.03
CA ASP A 594 60.14 -44.45 -77.00
C ASP A 594 59.81 -43.78 -78.34
N LYS A 595 60.72 -43.91 -79.31
CA LYS A 595 60.56 -43.31 -80.64
C LYS A 595 59.39 -43.90 -81.44
N THR A 596 58.89 -45.08 -81.05
CA THR A 596 57.79 -45.79 -81.72
C THR A 596 56.41 -45.34 -81.23
N PHE A 597 56.37 -44.62 -80.11
CA PHE A 597 55.12 -44.10 -79.55
C PHE A 597 54.50 -43.03 -80.47
N ASN A 598 53.24 -43.25 -80.85
CA ASN A 598 52.43 -42.31 -81.62
C ASN A 598 51.01 -42.30 -81.06
N CYS A 599 50.49 -41.09 -80.78
CA CYS A 599 49.17 -40.87 -80.22
C CYS A 599 48.55 -39.61 -80.85
N GLU A 600 47.27 -39.69 -81.20
CA GLU A 600 46.50 -38.54 -81.64
C GLU A 600 46.15 -37.65 -80.45
N LEU A 601 46.53 -36.37 -80.55
CA LEU A 601 46.22 -35.34 -79.58
C LEU A 601 45.03 -34.52 -80.09
N ALA A 602 43.91 -34.57 -79.39
CA ALA A 602 42.70 -33.84 -79.77
C ALA A 602 42.36 -32.75 -78.74
N THR A 603 42.37 -31.48 -79.16
CA THR A 603 42.11 -30.33 -78.27
C THR A 603 40.77 -29.67 -78.58
N GLN A 604 39.97 -29.41 -77.55
CA GLN A 604 38.69 -28.68 -77.66
C GLN A 604 38.61 -27.60 -76.58
N PHE A 605 39.20 -26.43 -76.88
CA PHE A 605 39.21 -25.30 -75.95
C PHE A 605 38.07 -24.32 -76.25
N ILE A 606 37.37 -23.87 -75.20
CA ILE A 606 36.38 -22.80 -75.36
C ILE A 606 37.09 -21.45 -75.55
N PRO A 607 36.70 -20.65 -76.56
CA PRO A 607 37.23 -19.30 -76.74
C PRO A 607 36.81 -18.40 -75.57
N ASN A 608 37.70 -17.50 -75.12
CA ASN A 608 37.48 -16.56 -74.02
C ASN A 608 37.22 -17.19 -72.64
N LEU A 609 37.93 -18.27 -72.32
CA LEU A 609 37.92 -18.84 -70.97
C LEU A 609 38.46 -17.82 -69.95
N PRO A 610 37.77 -17.56 -68.83
CA PRO A 610 38.24 -16.58 -67.84
C PRO A 610 39.58 -17.01 -67.23
N LEU A 611 40.43 -16.02 -66.92
CA LEU A 611 41.67 -16.27 -66.18
C LEU A 611 41.33 -16.78 -64.78
N VAL A 612 42.02 -17.84 -64.35
CA VAL A 612 41.84 -18.41 -63.02
C VAL A 612 43.09 -18.15 -62.19
N THR A 613 42.90 -17.61 -60.99
CA THR A 613 43.99 -17.32 -60.05
C THR A 613 44.48 -18.62 -59.42
N VAL A 614 45.57 -19.17 -59.94
CA VAL A 614 46.14 -20.46 -59.50
C VAL A 614 47.64 -20.38 -59.32
N VAL A 615 48.21 -21.36 -58.63
CA VAL A 615 49.65 -21.61 -58.67
C VAL A 615 49.95 -22.39 -59.95
N THR A 616 50.48 -21.71 -60.98
CA THR A 616 50.70 -22.28 -62.32
C THR A 616 51.52 -23.57 -62.29
N GLN A 617 52.53 -23.64 -61.41
CA GLN A 617 53.38 -24.83 -61.25
C GLN A 617 52.61 -26.04 -60.71
N ASP A 618 51.71 -25.83 -59.75
CA ASP A 618 50.92 -26.90 -59.14
C ASP A 618 49.90 -27.47 -60.13
N ILE A 619 49.18 -26.60 -60.83
CA ILE A 619 48.25 -27.04 -61.88
C ILE A 619 49.00 -27.72 -63.04
N GLY A 620 50.18 -27.19 -63.41
CA GLY A 620 51.06 -27.85 -64.38
C GLY A 620 51.47 -29.28 -63.96
N ARG A 621 51.79 -29.49 -62.67
CA ARG A 621 52.08 -30.83 -62.12
C ARG A 621 50.86 -31.75 -62.18
N VAL A 622 49.67 -31.24 -61.88
CA VAL A 622 48.42 -32.00 -62.01
C VAL A 622 48.23 -32.46 -63.44
N LEU A 623 48.30 -31.53 -64.40
CA LEU A 623 48.11 -31.80 -65.83
C LEU A 623 49.14 -32.81 -66.35
N LEU A 624 50.42 -32.61 -66.03
CA LEU A 624 51.50 -33.52 -66.41
C LEU A 624 51.26 -34.95 -65.87
N ASN A 625 50.80 -35.08 -64.62
CA ASN A 625 50.45 -36.38 -64.05
C ASN A 625 49.26 -37.04 -64.78
N LEU A 626 48.22 -36.28 -65.09
CA LEU A 626 47.04 -36.79 -65.81
C LEU A 626 47.41 -37.23 -67.23
N PHE A 627 48.17 -36.43 -67.98
CA PHE A 627 48.61 -36.77 -69.34
C PHE A 627 49.54 -37.98 -69.36
N ASN A 628 50.50 -38.07 -68.44
CA ASN A 628 51.37 -39.25 -68.36
C ASN A 628 50.60 -40.54 -68.05
N ASN A 629 49.54 -40.45 -67.24
CA ASN A 629 48.66 -41.58 -66.99
C ASN A 629 47.82 -41.94 -68.24
N ALA A 630 47.27 -40.95 -68.93
CA ALA A 630 46.54 -41.13 -70.17
C ALA A 630 47.40 -41.78 -71.27
N PHE A 631 48.61 -41.25 -71.51
CA PHE A 631 49.54 -41.79 -72.52
C PHE A 631 50.01 -43.21 -72.19
N TYR A 632 50.22 -43.51 -70.92
CA TYR A 632 50.51 -44.87 -70.49
C TYR A 632 49.34 -45.83 -70.80
N ALA A 633 48.10 -45.44 -70.47
CA ALA A 633 46.92 -46.27 -70.66
C ALA A 633 46.67 -46.60 -72.15
N VAL A 634 46.83 -45.63 -73.05
CA VAL A 634 46.67 -45.86 -74.50
C VAL A 634 47.82 -46.66 -75.10
N SER A 635 49.05 -46.48 -74.57
CA SER A 635 50.21 -47.27 -74.99
C SER A 635 50.05 -48.74 -74.61
N GLU A 636 49.63 -49.02 -73.38
CA GLU A 636 49.43 -50.39 -72.90
C GLU A 636 48.29 -51.10 -73.67
N LYS A 637 47.18 -50.40 -73.93
CA LYS A 637 46.10 -50.97 -74.75
C LYS A 637 46.58 -51.31 -76.16
N LYS A 638 47.40 -50.45 -76.78
CA LYS A 638 47.98 -50.74 -78.09
C LYS A 638 48.85 -51.99 -78.07
N LYS A 639 49.75 -52.12 -77.09
CA LYS A 639 50.59 -53.32 -76.94
C LYS A 639 49.75 -54.59 -76.75
N GLN A 640 48.68 -54.52 -75.96
CA GLN A 640 47.76 -55.65 -75.75
C GLN A 640 47.08 -56.08 -77.05
N LEU A 641 46.64 -55.13 -77.87
CA LEU A 641 45.99 -55.42 -79.16
C LEU A 641 46.97 -55.91 -80.22
N ASP A 642 48.16 -55.30 -80.30
CA ASP A 642 49.24 -55.73 -81.20
C ASP A 642 49.66 -57.19 -80.89
N ALA A 643 49.71 -57.58 -79.61
CA ALA A 643 50.04 -58.94 -79.19
C ALA A 643 49.00 -60.00 -79.61
N VAL A 644 47.74 -59.60 -79.79
CA VAL A 644 46.64 -60.49 -80.21
C VAL A 644 46.33 -60.34 -81.71
N GLY A 645 47.10 -59.52 -82.44
CA GLY A 645 47.00 -59.34 -83.89
C GLY A 645 45.82 -58.47 -84.35
N GLU A 646 45.17 -57.74 -83.43
CA GLU A 646 44.09 -56.81 -83.77
C GLU A 646 44.66 -55.49 -84.31
N THR A 647 44.25 -55.10 -85.52
CA THR A 647 44.69 -53.86 -86.17
C THR A 647 43.49 -52.93 -86.35
N GLY A 648 43.62 -51.65 -85.97
CA GLY A 648 42.55 -50.65 -86.08
C GLY A 648 42.40 -49.71 -84.89
N TYR A 649 43.03 -50.01 -83.75
CA TYR A 649 43.08 -49.11 -82.60
C TYR A 649 44.02 -47.93 -82.84
N LYS A 650 43.49 -46.72 -82.72
CA LYS A 650 44.27 -45.47 -82.77
C LYS A 650 44.35 -44.90 -81.34
N PRO A 651 45.55 -44.88 -80.71
CA PRO A 651 45.73 -44.24 -79.41
C PRO A 651 45.35 -42.76 -79.49
N THR A 652 44.38 -42.33 -78.69
CA THR A 652 43.89 -40.94 -78.70
C THR A 652 43.77 -40.43 -77.26
N VAL A 653 44.39 -39.28 -77.00
CA VAL A 653 44.20 -38.50 -75.78
C VAL A 653 43.61 -37.16 -76.16
N SER A 654 42.49 -36.80 -75.56
CA SER A 654 41.80 -35.54 -75.78
C SER A 654 41.75 -34.68 -74.53
N ILE A 655 41.77 -33.37 -74.73
CA ILE A 655 41.55 -32.39 -73.68
C ILE A 655 40.48 -31.40 -74.10
N SER A 656 39.57 -31.09 -73.18
CA SER A 656 38.58 -30.04 -73.36
C SER A 656 38.49 -29.12 -72.15
N THR A 657 38.10 -27.88 -72.39
CA THR A 657 37.81 -26.92 -71.32
C THR A 657 36.36 -26.46 -71.37
N LYS A 658 35.75 -26.23 -70.21
CA LYS A 658 34.37 -25.75 -70.10
C LYS A 658 34.23 -24.78 -68.93
N GLN A 659 33.37 -23.77 -69.06
CA GLN A 659 32.94 -22.99 -67.92
C GLN A 659 31.56 -23.47 -67.46
N VAL A 660 31.43 -23.80 -66.16
CA VAL A 660 30.18 -24.22 -65.53
C VAL A 660 29.94 -23.32 -64.32
N GLY A 661 28.99 -22.38 -64.46
CA GLY A 661 28.70 -21.39 -63.42
C GLY A 661 29.94 -20.57 -63.04
N LYS A 662 30.38 -20.71 -61.79
CA LYS A 662 31.58 -20.05 -61.22
C LYS A 662 32.83 -20.92 -61.22
N THR A 663 32.85 -21.98 -62.02
CA THR A 663 33.98 -22.91 -62.10
C THR A 663 34.44 -23.11 -63.54
N VAL A 664 35.74 -23.32 -63.72
CA VAL A 664 36.35 -23.72 -64.97
C VAL A 664 36.77 -25.18 -64.86
N GLU A 665 36.30 -25.99 -65.79
CA GLU A 665 36.56 -27.42 -65.89
C GLU A 665 37.59 -27.69 -66.99
N ILE A 666 38.63 -28.48 -66.68
CA ILE A 666 39.56 -29.08 -67.63
C ILE A 666 39.33 -30.58 -67.61
N ARG A 667 38.96 -31.16 -68.75
CA ARG A 667 38.66 -32.59 -68.89
C ARG A 667 39.71 -33.27 -69.76
N VAL A 668 40.48 -34.18 -69.17
CA VAL A 668 41.47 -35.01 -69.87
C VAL A 668 40.88 -36.39 -70.09
N THR A 669 40.71 -36.81 -71.35
CA THR A 669 40.08 -38.08 -71.72
C THR A 669 41.04 -38.93 -72.54
N ASP A 670 41.11 -40.23 -72.27
CA ASP A 670 41.85 -41.21 -73.05
C ASP A 670 40.97 -42.37 -73.48
N ASN A 671 41.30 -42.99 -74.61
CA ASN A 671 40.66 -44.22 -75.08
C ASN A 671 41.43 -45.49 -74.68
N GLY A 672 42.14 -45.45 -73.55
CA GLY A 672 43.03 -46.51 -73.06
C GLY A 672 42.30 -47.69 -72.41
N THR A 673 42.97 -48.39 -71.50
CA THR A 673 42.46 -49.61 -70.85
C THR A 673 41.31 -49.38 -69.86
N GLY A 674 41.03 -48.13 -69.48
CA GLY A 674 40.06 -47.77 -68.45
C GLY A 674 40.45 -48.22 -67.04
N ILE A 675 39.61 -47.87 -66.06
CA ILE A 675 39.77 -48.17 -64.64
C ILE A 675 38.55 -48.97 -64.14
N PRO A 676 38.72 -50.19 -63.63
CA PRO A 676 37.62 -50.98 -63.06
C PRO A 676 36.96 -50.31 -61.85
N GLU A 677 35.63 -50.44 -61.73
CA GLU A 677 34.85 -49.85 -60.61
C GLU A 677 35.40 -50.19 -59.22
N ALA A 678 35.82 -51.45 -59.02
CA ALA A 678 36.34 -51.93 -57.74
C ALA A 678 37.57 -51.15 -57.21
N VAL A 679 38.30 -50.45 -58.09
CA VAL A 679 39.50 -49.68 -57.71
C VAL A 679 39.35 -48.18 -57.85
N LYS A 680 38.25 -47.66 -58.43
CA LYS A 680 38.05 -46.21 -58.64
C LYS A 680 38.13 -45.38 -57.37
N THR A 681 37.60 -45.88 -56.25
CA THR A 681 37.66 -45.18 -54.95
C THR A 681 39.06 -45.20 -54.32
N LYS A 682 39.94 -46.10 -54.77
CA LYS A 682 41.29 -46.28 -54.24
C LYS A 682 42.35 -45.53 -55.04
N ILE A 683 42.06 -45.07 -56.27
CA ILE A 683 43.08 -44.44 -57.14
C ILE A 683 43.65 -43.13 -56.59
N PHE A 684 42.91 -42.45 -55.71
CA PHE A 684 43.36 -41.23 -55.03
C PHE A 684 44.04 -41.53 -53.69
N GLN A 685 44.12 -42.78 -53.25
CA GLN A 685 44.87 -43.14 -52.05
C GLN A 685 46.38 -43.09 -52.32
N PRO A 686 47.19 -42.52 -51.42
CA PRO A 686 48.65 -42.54 -51.55
C PRO A 686 49.19 -43.97 -51.73
N PHE A 687 50.21 -44.12 -52.58
CA PHE A 687 50.89 -45.38 -52.91
C PHE A 687 50.07 -46.43 -53.67
N PHE A 688 48.81 -46.15 -54.03
CA PHE A 688 48.02 -47.05 -54.86
C PHE A 688 48.47 -46.98 -56.34
N THR A 689 48.85 -48.10 -56.94
CA THR A 689 49.16 -48.19 -58.37
C THR A 689 48.81 -49.57 -58.94
N THR A 690 48.34 -49.61 -60.18
CA THR A 690 48.10 -50.84 -60.97
C THR A 690 49.22 -51.13 -61.97
N LYS A 691 50.22 -50.25 -62.07
CA LYS A 691 51.37 -50.44 -62.97
C LYS A 691 52.30 -51.53 -62.41
N PRO A 692 53.02 -52.29 -63.26
CA PRO A 692 54.03 -53.24 -62.82
C PRO A 692 55.06 -52.59 -61.88
N ALA A 693 55.69 -53.41 -61.05
CA ALA A 693 56.74 -52.96 -60.14
C ALA A 693 57.81 -52.16 -60.91
N GLY A 694 58.17 -50.99 -60.40
CA GLY A 694 59.16 -50.09 -61.03
C GLY A 694 58.57 -48.98 -61.93
N SER A 695 57.33 -49.13 -62.41
CA SER A 695 56.73 -48.21 -63.40
C SER A 695 55.75 -47.18 -62.81
N GLY A 696 55.40 -47.28 -61.51
CA GLY A 696 54.46 -46.38 -60.84
C GLY A 696 54.75 -46.21 -59.35
N THR A 697 54.73 -44.96 -58.88
CA THR A 697 54.93 -44.60 -57.46
C THR A 697 53.64 -44.59 -56.65
N GLY A 698 52.48 -44.53 -57.33
CA GLY A 698 51.15 -44.41 -56.69
C GLY A 698 50.90 -43.07 -55.99
N LEU A 699 51.75 -42.07 -56.21
CA LEU A 699 51.65 -40.75 -55.55
C LEU A 699 51.13 -39.64 -56.47
N GLY A 700 51.10 -39.87 -57.78
CA GLY A 700 50.71 -38.82 -58.74
C GLY A 700 49.25 -38.38 -58.60
N LEU A 701 48.30 -39.32 -58.51
CA LEU A 701 46.87 -38.99 -58.44
C LEU A 701 46.44 -38.48 -57.06
N SER A 702 47.01 -39.00 -55.98
CA SER A 702 46.77 -38.51 -54.61
C SER A 702 47.29 -37.08 -54.42
N LEU A 703 48.48 -36.79 -54.94
CA LEU A 703 49.01 -35.43 -54.99
C LEU A 703 48.13 -34.52 -55.85
N SER A 704 47.72 -34.97 -57.03
CA SER A 704 46.83 -34.18 -57.89
C SER A 704 45.50 -33.86 -57.19
N TYR A 705 44.95 -34.81 -56.44
CA TYR A 705 43.72 -34.61 -55.66
C TYR A 705 43.92 -33.54 -54.57
N ASP A 706 45.01 -33.61 -53.82
CA ASP A 706 45.32 -32.65 -52.76
C ASP A 706 45.60 -31.24 -53.30
N ILE A 707 46.37 -31.12 -54.38
CA ILE A 707 46.64 -29.83 -55.04
C ILE A 707 45.33 -29.15 -55.44
N VAL A 708 44.39 -29.91 -56.00
CA VAL A 708 43.13 -29.37 -56.52
C VAL A 708 42.16 -29.05 -55.38
N THR A 709 41.89 -30.02 -54.51
CA THR A 709 40.85 -29.90 -53.47
C THR A 709 41.29 -29.03 -52.29
N LYS A 710 42.49 -29.27 -51.75
CA LYS A 710 43.02 -28.54 -50.60
C LYS A 710 43.78 -27.29 -51.02
N GLY A 711 44.57 -27.38 -52.09
CA GLY A 711 45.43 -26.29 -52.55
C GLY A 711 44.69 -25.16 -53.28
N HIS A 712 43.65 -25.49 -54.04
CA HIS A 712 42.93 -24.54 -54.91
C HIS A 712 41.41 -24.49 -54.67
N GLY A 713 40.88 -25.22 -53.70
CA GLY A 713 39.44 -25.24 -53.40
C GLY A 713 38.57 -25.81 -54.53
N GLY A 714 39.17 -26.56 -55.45
CA GLY A 714 38.54 -27.17 -56.60
C GLY A 714 38.06 -28.60 -56.35
N LEU A 715 37.69 -29.29 -57.43
CA LEU A 715 37.25 -30.69 -57.40
C LEU A 715 37.95 -31.49 -58.51
N LEU A 716 38.46 -32.68 -58.18
CA LEU A 716 39.01 -33.63 -59.15
C LEU A 716 38.14 -34.90 -59.16
N THR A 717 37.50 -35.19 -60.29
CA THR A 717 36.64 -36.38 -60.48
C THR A 717 37.14 -37.27 -61.60
N VAL A 718 36.67 -38.51 -61.62
CA VAL A 718 37.01 -39.51 -62.63
C VAL A 718 35.75 -40.24 -63.12
N GLU A 719 35.61 -40.37 -64.43
CA GLU A 719 34.64 -41.22 -65.11
C GLU A 719 35.42 -42.22 -65.94
N SER A 720 35.15 -43.52 -65.81
CA SER A 720 35.91 -44.53 -66.56
C SER A 720 35.13 -45.83 -66.72
N ASP A 721 35.32 -46.49 -67.86
CA ASP A 721 34.86 -47.86 -68.10
C ASP A 721 35.99 -48.58 -68.84
N SER A 722 36.20 -49.86 -68.51
CA SER A 722 37.09 -50.76 -69.25
C SER A 722 36.90 -50.76 -70.77
N THR A 723 35.71 -50.42 -71.25
CA THR A 723 35.36 -50.43 -72.68
C THR A 723 35.60 -49.09 -73.38
N THR A 724 35.44 -47.95 -72.70
CA THR A 724 35.46 -46.61 -73.30
C THR A 724 36.68 -45.76 -72.93
N GLY A 725 37.46 -46.15 -71.91
CA GLY A 725 38.66 -45.44 -71.45
C GLY A 725 38.44 -44.64 -70.17
N THR A 726 39.20 -43.56 -69.96
CA THR A 726 39.16 -42.76 -68.71
C THR A 726 39.03 -41.28 -69.01
N ALA A 727 38.21 -40.57 -68.23
CA ALA A 727 38.09 -39.13 -68.25
C ALA A 727 38.30 -38.57 -66.83
N PHE A 728 39.33 -37.76 -66.64
CA PHE A 728 39.53 -36.97 -65.42
C PHE A 728 39.04 -35.54 -65.64
N THR A 729 38.25 -35.03 -64.70
CA THR A 729 37.73 -33.65 -64.73
C THR A 729 38.27 -32.87 -63.54
N LEU A 730 39.01 -31.81 -63.85
CA LEU A 730 39.55 -30.83 -62.91
C LEU A 730 38.66 -29.58 -62.93
N ALA A 731 37.92 -29.31 -61.86
CA ALA A 731 37.10 -28.10 -61.69
C ALA A 731 37.78 -27.12 -60.73
N LEU A 732 38.01 -25.87 -61.17
CA LEU A 732 38.64 -24.81 -60.39
C LEU A 732 37.70 -23.62 -60.23
N PRO A 733 37.57 -23.02 -59.02
CA PRO A 733 36.72 -21.85 -58.81
C PRO A 733 37.32 -20.60 -59.43
N VAL A 734 36.46 -19.73 -59.98
CA VAL A 734 36.84 -18.39 -60.44
C VAL A 734 36.61 -17.42 -59.28
N ASP A 735 37.69 -16.93 -58.67
CA ASP A 735 37.64 -15.93 -57.59
C ASP A 735 37.03 -14.61 -58.08
N ARG A 736 36.27 -13.95 -57.21
CA ARG A 736 35.33 -12.87 -57.55
C ARG A 736 35.88 -11.44 -57.40
N ASP A 737 37.20 -11.26 -57.34
CA ASP A 737 37.84 -9.97 -57.04
C ASP A 737 38.63 -9.38 -58.22
N SER A 738 38.12 -9.53 -59.45
CA SER A 738 38.60 -8.76 -60.60
C SER A 738 37.43 -8.15 -61.40
N GLU A 739 36.64 -7.34 -60.71
CA GLU A 739 36.04 -6.11 -61.26
C GLU A 739 36.61 -4.91 -60.51
#